data_AF-A0A935RLQ0-F1
#
_entry.id   AF-A0A935RLQ0-F1
#
_cell.length_a   1.000
_cell.length_b   1.000
_cell.length_c   1.000
_cell.angle_alpha   90.00
_cell.angle_beta   90.00
_cell.angle_gamma   90.00
#
_symmetry.space_group_name_H-M   'P 1'
#
loop_
_entity.id
_entity.type
_entity.pdbx_description
1 polymer ?
#
loop_
_entity_poly.entity_id
_entity_poly.type
_entity_poly.pdbx_seq_one_letter_code
_entity_poly.pdbx_strand_id
1 'polypeptide(L)'
;MRIPATCLVVAILAALPAPALTADAGLRRLPIPVDAIRAEDGLCFIAVLDFGEQGDNDPANSSGLVLLEDGVPLGPAHAPHADIRAGGAGRYSHWTRTMLYFSSSDGSDPRTNERLYEVASTNPLSLLPGLPEIPSVPRELVQVVTEPGQDWVVPMGGTLDMENTRIVSTSTCRVGFQPNVELVIANTGDTPVVNPRLVVNGRGDWHDFAGLLAEWTRGARDDREKAMLLWENMRRHTYHLEPLFEHDIQHDPVRLFNIFGFSLCDDAGAAANALFLGAGLDGSECRAMDGHVQAEAMVDGRLQFLDVDMDCFYLDRENERPVGGDELARDHDLVRRELNYGPVAGSYRPSDELAALFGADDTRFTSDVRGHTMDYTLRPGERVVFRWDHIGKYAAQDSAHAHRPPYFGNSRFEYSPRLRAAALAADAISSGGWQDDPDGPGLRAVAAGAHVEYGVAVPWLVCGGTLTLAIDRGDVTARCAVEIATGQAPDAEWRTVWESEGPGKVQAVVPLDALLAVRSDPPEFGYRVRLSVSESGPALEELTLVTDIMAAPLSLPRLQLGDNKVAWTDASPGPRHITVTQRWRETDAVPLLPPPPAPLFPQPGTAVAADRIEYAWPEVPDARRYRLQVSLRPDFAWPYRPGLDVAIPTPAWTVPFDGIYSPGVTYYWRVRCMGERGAWGPWSDTWTFTWDGPRVPVDVRAAAKDGRVTLHWKPNPRGPRPVAYEVYGSGIRGFTVSREEQAEYGLGALPPSLFGRTTGTSLEVVAPEFEGAAASEVFYRVVAVDAAGTRSGPSDYAELPHPYFFSVPVTTAATGEHYEYRLRSLASMGDLQFRTLPDGSQDRSFSAGDHQRFRLVSAPAWLAVNEESGLVGGTPPAAGRYRVAAEACNRFGGRARHEWMVEVAPEPGIPVTGRDAVSAGTDGVPVRQ
;
A
#
# COMPACT_ATOMS: atom_id res chain seq x y z
N MET A 1 -37.92 -34.18 -30.68
CA MET A 1 -39.26 -34.55 -30.14
C MET A 1 -40.02 -33.26 -29.84
N ARG A 2 -41.36 -33.25 -29.76
CA ARG A 2 -42.18 -32.04 -29.47
C ARG A 2 -43.18 -32.31 -28.32
N ILE A 3 -43.72 -31.23 -27.75
CA ILE A 3 -44.92 -31.11 -26.87
C ILE A 3 -44.65 -31.42 -25.37
N PRO A 4 -45.22 -30.67 -24.39
CA PRO A 4 -46.08 -29.47 -24.45
C PRO A 4 -45.45 -28.21 -23.81
N ALA A 5 -46.23 -27.11 -23.74
CA ALA A 5 -45.90 -25.91 -22.95
C ALA A 5 -47.12 -25.42 -22.14
N THR A 6 -46.96 -25.27 -20.81
CA THR A 6 -47.81 -24.52 -19.85
C THR A 6 -47.19 -24.73 -18.44
N CYS A 7 -47.20 -23.79 -17.48
CA CYS A 7 -47.72 -22.41 -17.46
C CYS A 7 -46.60 -21.43 -17.06
N LEU A 8 -46.55 -20.25 -17.69
CA LEU A 8 -45.72 -19.14 -17.23
C LEU A 8 -46.51 -18.32 -16.20
N VAL A 9 -46.17 -18.42 -14.91
CA VAL A 9 -46.67 -17.48 -13.89
C VAL A 9 -45.82 -16.21 -14.00
N VAL A 10 -46.39 -15.17 -14.62
CA VAL A 10 -45.76 -13.85 -14.65
C VAL A 10 -45.90 -13.22 -13.27
N ALA A 11 -44.91 -13.45 -12.42
CA ALA A 11 -44.71 -12.64 -11.22
C ALA A 11 -44.32 -11.24 -11.67
N ILE A 12 -45.28 -10.31 -11.67
CA ILE A 12 -45.00 -8.89 -11.90
C ILE A 12 -44.25 -8.40 -10.66
N LEU A 13 -42.91 -8.43 -10.74
CA LEU A 13 -42.05 -7.62 -9.90
C LEU A 13 -42.27 -6.15 -10.29
N ALA A 14 -43.35 -5.58 -9.75
CA ALA A 14 -43.49 -4.14 -9.64
C ALA A 14 -42.36 -3.68 -8.70
N ALA A 15 -41.27 -3.20 -9.30
CA ALA A 15 -40.22 -2.53 -8.57
C ALA A 15 -40.85 -1.32 -7.85
N LEU A 16 -41.09 -1.48 -6.55
CA LEU A 16 -41.37 -0.33 -5.70
C LEU A 16 -40.16 0.58 -5.82
N PRO A 17 -40.32 1.84 -6.24
CA PRO A 17 -39.19 2.75 -6.24
C PRO A 17 -38.68 2.86 -4.82
N ALA A 18 -37.41 2.53 -4.60
CA ALA A 18 -36.71 2.99 -3.42
C ALA A 18 -36.90 4.52 -3.35
N PRO A 19 -37.21 5.10 -2.17
CA PRO A 19 -37.49 6.52 -2.07
C PRO A 19 -36.26 7.30 -2.54
N ALA A 20 -36.38 7.91 -3.72
CA ALA A 20 -35.29 8.68 -4.31
C ALA A 20 -34.96 9.86 -3.40
N LEU A 21 -33.82 9.78 -2.71
CA LEU A 21 -33.21 10.93 -2.05
C LEU A 21 -32.90 11.96 -3.14
N THR A 22 -33.75 12.98 -3.25
CA THR A 22 -33.57 14.08 -4.19
C THR A 22 -32.25 14.78 -3.89
N ALA A 23 -31.27 14.61 -4.78
CA ALA A 23 -29.83 14.80 -4.52
C ALA A 23 -29.36 16.23 -4.18
N ASP A 24 -30.27 17.17 -4.03
CA ASP A 24 -29.99 18.60 -3.85
C ASP A 24 -29.99 19.03 -2.37
N ALA A 25 -30.76 18.33 -1.51
CA ALA A 25 -31.02 18.71 -0.13
C ALA A 25 -29.92 18.23 0.86
N GLY A 26 -28.73 18.84 0.78
CA GLY A 26 -27.72 18.77 1.83
C GLY A 26 -26.56 17.78 1.63
N LEU A 27 -26.36 17.29 0.40
CA LEU A 27 -25.08 16.64 0.06
C LEU A 27 -23.97 17.69 0.03
N ARG A 28 -22.80 17.43 0.63
CA ARG A 28 -21.63 18.30 0.44
C ARG A 28 -21.03 18.06 -0.94
N ARG A 29 -20.58 19.12 -1.59
CA ARG A 29 -20.11 19.11 -2.97
C ARG A 29 -18.60 19.38 -3.01
N LEU A 30 -17.92 18.80 -4.00
CA LEU A 30 -16.53 19.12 -4.34
C LEU A 30 -16.47 19.62 -5.78
N PRO A 31 -15.85 20.79 -6.05
CA PRO A 31 -15.66 21.26 -7.42
C PRO A 31 -14.68 20.36 -8.17
N ILE A 32 -14.93 20.16 -9.46
CA ILE A 32 -13.97 19.56 -10.40
C ILE A 32 -13.04 20.68 -10.89
N PRO A 33 -11.72 20.65 -10.63
CA PRO A 33 -10.77 21.60 -11.20
C PRO A 33 -10.71 21.50 -12.72
N VAL A 34 -10.62 22.64 -13.42
CA VAL A 34 -10.64 22.71 -14.90
C VAL A 34 -9.46 21.97 -15.54
N ASP A 35 -8.31 21.98 -14.90
CA ASP A 35 -7.08 21.27 -15.26
C ASP A 35 -7.18 19.74 -15.11
N ALA A 36 -8.10 19.25 -14.28
CA ALA A 36 -8.42 17.83 -14.18
C ALA A 36 -9.33 17.34 -15.32
N ILE A 37 -9.92 18.25 -16.11
CA ILE A 37 -10.85 17.94 -17.21
C ILE A 37 -10.09 17.90 -18.55
N ARG A 38 -10.20 16.78 -19.26
CA ARG A 38 -9.59 16.54 -20.58
C ARG A 38 -10.69 16.28 -21.62
N ALA A 39 -10.51 16.79 -22.83
CA ALA A 39 -11.40 16.46 -23.94
C ALA A 39 -11.22 14.99 -24.34
N GLU A 40 -12.33 14.34 -24.69
CA GLU A 40 -12.39 12.98 -25.21
C GLU A 40 -12.92 13.04 -26.66
N ASP A 41 -13.78 12.12 -27.09
CA ASP A 41 -14.35 12.10 -28.44
C ASP A 41 -15.77 12.72 -28.48
N GLY A 42 -16.14 13.32 -29.62
CA GLY A 42 -17.43 13.97 -29.81
C GLY A 42 -17.74 15.05 -28.75
N LEU A 43 -18.79 14.82 -27.95
CA LEU A 43 -19.25 15.69 -26.84
C LEU A 43 -18.76 15.22 -25.46
N CYS A 44 -17.86 14.24 -25.41
CA CYS A 44 -17.39 13.61 -24.18
C CYS A 44 -16.11 14.29 -23.63
N PHE A 45 -16.03 14.36 -22.30
CA PHE A 45 -14.89 14.83 -21.54
C PHE A 45 -14.60 13.83 -20.41
N ILE A 46 -13.32 13.68 -20.03
CA ILE A 46 -12.90 12.89 -18.87
C ILE A 46 -12.42 13.86 -17.80
N ALA A 47 -13.05 13.83 -16.62
CA ALA A 47 -12.45 14.38 -15.41
C ALA A 47 -11.63 13.27 -14.70
N VAL A 48 -10.37 13.57 -14.36
CA VAL A 48 -9.45 12.65 -13.67
C VAL A 48 -9.17 13.17 -12.26
N LEU A 49 -9.88 12.63 -11.28
CA LEU A 49 -9.83 12.97 -9.85
C LEU A 49 -10.17 11.73 -9.03
N ASP A 50 -9.79 11.67 -7.76
CA ASP A 50 -10.38 10.67 -6.85
C ASP A 50 -11.84 11.03 -6.54
N PHE A 51 -12.78 10.31 -7.16
CA PHE A 51 -14.22 10.43 -6.96
C PHE A 51 -14.75 9.68 -5.72
N GLY A 52 -13.84 9.26 -4.83
CA GLY A 52 -14.11 8.83 -3.46
C GLY A 52 -14.68 7.43 -3.31
N GLU A 53 -15.37 6.87 -4.29
CA GLU A 53 -15.85 5.49 -4.34
C GLU A 53 -15.25 4.71 -5.52
N GLN A 54 -15.74 3.50 -5.82
CA GLN A 54 -15.43 2.87 -7.11
C GLN A 54 -16.46 3.29 -8.16
N GLY A 55 -16.06 3.20 -9.44
CA GLY A 55 -16.95 3.42 -10.56
C GLY A 55 -17.78 2.18 -10.93
N ASP A 56 -18.53 2.30 -12.01
CA ASP A 56 -19.40 1.26 -12.57
C ASP A 56 -18.63 0.19 -13.39
N ASN A 57 -17.28 0.25 -13.44
CA ASN A 57 -16.45 -0.78 -14.07
C ASN A 57 -16.31 -2.07 -13.24
N ASP A 58 -16.60 -2.01 -11.93
CA ASP A 58 -16.64 -3.18 -11.04
C ASP A 58 -18.08 -3.73 -11.00
N PRO A 59 -18.36 -4.95 -11.49
CA PRO A 59 -19.70 -5.54 -11.48
C PRO A 59 -20.29 -5.78 -10.08
N ALA A 60 -19.48 -5.69 -9.01
CA ALA A 60 -19.95 -5.76 -7.63
C ALA A 60 -20.33 -4.38 -7.04
N ASN A 61 -20.21 -3.31 -7.83
CA ASN A 61 -20.42 -1.92 -7.40
C ASN A 61 -21.51 -1.23 -8.23
N SER A 62 -22.09 -0.17 -7.68
CA SER A 62 -22.93 0.78 -8.41
C SER A 62 -22.66 2.16 -7.81
N SER A 63 -22.20 3.09 -8.65
CA SER A 63 -21.71 4.39 -8.22
C SER A 63 -22.83 5.25 -7.63
N GLY A 64 -22.65 5.74 -6.39
CA GLY A 64 -23.51 6.77 -5.80
C GLY A 64 -23.15 8.20 -6.21
N LEU A 65 -22.15 8.38 -7.08
CA LEU A 65 -21.67 9.68 -7.56
C LEU A 65 -22.78 10.46 -8.29
N VAL A 66 -22.96 11.72 -7.90
CA VAL A 66 -23.82 12.70 -8.56
C VAL A 66 -22.94 13.81 -9.12
N LEU A 67 -22.96 13.98 -10.44
CA LEU A 67 -22.37 15.14 -11.13
C LEU A 67 -23.38 16.29 -11.21
N LEU A 68 -22.92 17.51 -10.99
CA LEU A 68 -23.70 18.74 -11.06
C LEU A 68 -23.01 19.79 -11.95
N GLU A 69 -23.80 20.64 -12.59
CA GLU A 69 -23.39 21.80 -13.39
C GLU A 69 -24.14 23.04 -12.87
N ASP A 70 -23.40 24.07 -12.47
CA ASP A 70 -23.92 25.25 -11.74
C ASP A 70 -24.84 24.89 -10.56
N GLY A 71 -24.49 23.77 -9.89
CA GLY A 71 -25.23 23.20 -8.77
C GLY A 71 -26.51 22.44 -9.13
N VAL A 72 -26.84 22.27 -10.41
CA VAL A 72 -27.97 21.45 -10.90
C VAL A 72 -27.47 20.05 -11.27
N PRO A 73 -28.07 18.95 -10.76
CA PRO A 73 -27.67 17.60 -11.14
C PRO A 73 -27.80 17.33 -12.63
N LEU A 74 -26.71 16.87 -13.25
CA LEU A 74 -26.70 16.37 -14.62
C LEU A 74 -27.25 14.93 -14.69
N GLY A 75 -27.50 14.43 -15.90
CA GLY A 75 -27.81 13.03 -16.15
C GLY A 75 -28.32 12.73 -17.56
N PRO A 76 -28.65 11.45 -17.86
CA PRO A 76 -28.59 10.31 -16.95
C PRO A 76 -27.16 9.90 -16.54
N ALA A 77 -27.06 9.39 -15.31
CA ALA A 77 -25.89 8.68 -14.81
C ALA A 77 -25.75 7.29 -15.45
N HIS A 78 -24.61 6.64 -15.23
CA HIS A 78 -24.29 5.29 -15.74
C HIS A 78 -24.41 5.15 -17.28
N ALA A 79 -24.25 6.26 -18.01
CA ALA A 79 -24.48 6.31 -19.46
C ALA A 79 -23.37 5.57 -20.23
N PRO A 80 -23.70 4.74 -21.24
CA PRO A 80 -22.69 4.15 -22.13
C PRO A 80 -21.81 5.24 -22.75
N HIS A 81 -20.49 5.06 -22.78
CA HIS A 81 -19.57 6.12 -23.24
C HIS A 81 -19.84 6.57 -24.68
N ALA A 82 -20.35 5.68 -25.53
CA ALA A 82 -20.81 6.03 -26.88
C ALA A 82 -21.97 7.04 -26.89
N ASP A 83 -22.91 6.93 -25.94
CA ASP A 83 -24.05 7.84 -25.81
C ASP A 83 -23.63 9.21 -25.24
N ILE A 84 -22.56 9.26 -24.42
CA ILE A 84 -21.94 10.51 -23.97
C ILE A 84 -21.30 11.22 -25.18
N ARG A 85 -20.44 10.52 -25.94
CA ARG A 85 -19.76 11.05 -27.14
C ARG A 85 -20.75 11.57 -28.20
N ALA A 86 -21.79 10.80 -28.50
CA ALA A 86 -22.70 11.10 -29.61
C ALA A 86 -23.93 11.93 -29.21
N GLY A 87 -24.41 11.82 -27.97
CA GLY A 87 -25.65 12.42 -27.49
C GLY A 87 -25.49 13.53 -26.45
N GLY A 88 -24.34 13.59 -25.76
CA GLY A 88 -24.00 14.63 -24.79
C GLY A 88 -25.10 14.93 -23.78
N ALA A 89 -25.40 16.22 -23.61
CA ALA A 89 -26.54 16.75 -22.86
C ALA A 89 -26.67 16.17 -21.45
N GLY A 90 -25.62 16.36 -20.63
CA GLY A 90 -25.58 15.97 -19.22
C GLY A 90 -25.33 14.48 -18.94
N ARG A 91 -25.16 13.63 -19.96
CA ARG A 91 -24.84 12.20 -19.74
C ARG A 91 -23.47 12.03 -19.09
N TYR A 92 -23.37 11.12 -18.13
CA TYR A 92 -22.10 10.74 -17.50
C TYR A 92 -22.03 9.27 -17.06
N SER A 93 -20.80 8.79 -16.89
CA SER A 93 -20.43 7.49 -16.32
C SER A 93 -19.22 7.69 -15.41
N HIS A 94 -19.40 7.41 -14.12
CA HIS A 94 -18.28 7.24 -13.20
C HIS A 94 -17.67 5.87 -13.51
N TRP A 95 -16.61 5.83 -14.30
CA TRP A 95 -16.10 4.59 -14.87
C TRP A 95 -15.20 3.85 -13.88
N THR A 96 -14.19 4.52 -13.34
CA THR A 96 -13.33 4.02 -12.25
C THR A 96 -13.30 5.06 -11.14
N ARG A 97 -12.83 4.68 -9.93
CA ARG A 97 -12.54 5.63 -8.84
C ARG A 97 -11.87 6.94 -9.28
N THR A 98 -11.02 6.88 -10.31
CA THR A 98 -10.22 8.00 -10.80
C THR A 98 -10.71 8.62 -12.11
N MET A 99 -11.81 8.13 -12.70
CA MET A 99 -12.26 8.55 -14.03
C MET A 99 -13.78 8.73 -14.13
N LEU A 100 -14.20 9.96 -14.42
CA LEU A 100 -15.58 10.34 -14.75
C LEU A 100 -15.65 10.79 -16.21
N TYR A 101 -16.35 10.00 -17.03
CA TYR A 101 -16.71 10.38 -18.40
C TYR A 101 -18.00 11.21 -18.32
N PHE A 102 -18.05 12.39 -18.90
CA PHE A 102 -19.24 13.25 -18.85
C PHE A 102 -19.39 14.18 -20.07
N SER A 103 -20.50 14.89 -20.10
CA SER A 103 -20.81 15.95 -21.05
C SER A 103 -21.57 17.07 -20.33
N SER A 104 -21.40 18.31 -20.76
CA SER A 104 -22.18 19.45 -20.27
C SER A 104 -23.65 19.35 -20.68
N SER A 105 -24.54 20.13 -20.04
CA SER A 105 -25.98 20.10 -20.31
C SER A 105 -26.37 20.49 -21.74
N ASP A 106 -25.54 21.29 -22.42
CA ASP A 106 -25.76 21.82 -23.77
C ASP A 106 -24.69 21.41 -24.80
N GLY A 107 -23.66 20.64 -24.40
CA GLY A 107 -22.55 20.24 -25.26
C GLY A 107 -21.46 21.30 -25.45
N SER A 108 -21.47 22.39 -24.67
CA SER A 108 -20.34 23.33 -24.57
C SER A 108 -19.13 22.72 -23.85
N ASP A 109 -17.92 23.23 -24.12
CA ASP A 109 -16.68 22.70 -23.52
C ASP A 109 -16.58 23.08 -22.03
N PRO A 110 -16.62 22.11 -21.09
CA PRO A 110 -16.62 22.37 -19.64
C PRO A 110 -15.34 23.02 -19.12
N ARG A 111 -14.29 23.14 -19.94
CA ARG A 111 -13.03 23.79 -19.58
C ARG A 111 -13.02 25.29 -19.90
N THR A 112 -13.98 25.76 -20.69
CA THR A 112 -14.03 27.15 -21.18
C THR A 112 -15.43 27.79 -21.15
N ASN A 113 -16.48 27.06 -20.75
CA ASN A 113 -17.85 27.57 -20.69
C ASN A 113 -18.21 28.34 -19.40
N GLU A 114 -17.22 28.61 -18.54
CA GLU A 114 -17.32 29.36 -17.27
C GLU A 114 -18.27 28.76 -16.20
N ARG A 115 -18.79 27.54 -16.39
CA ARG A 115 -19.68 26.86 -15.43
C ARG A 115 -18.92 26.17 -14.30
N LEU A 116 -19.56 26.06 -13.14
CA LEU A 116 -19.05 25.29 -12.01
C LEU A 116 -19.50 23.84 -12.11
N TYR A 117 -18.56 22.92 -12.34
CA TYR A 117 -18.82 21.49 -12.23
C TYR A 117 -18.50 21.00 -10.82
N GLU A 118 -19.44 20.27 -10.23
CA GLU A 118 -19.31 19.71 -8.88
C GLU A 118 -19.62 18.22 -8.87
N VAL A 119 -19.01 17.48 -7.94
CA VAL A 119 -19.42 16.12 -7.59
C VAL A 119 -19.85 16.02 -6.12
N ALA A 120 -20.89 15.22 -5.89
CA ALA A 120 -21.28 14.73 -4.58
C ALA A 120 -21.43 13.21 -4.65
N SER A 121 -21.61 12.54 -3.50
CA SER A 121 -21.96 11.12 -3.48
C SER A 121 -23.08 10.83 -2.50
N THR A 122 -23.99 9.97 -2.95
CA THR A 122 -25.05 9.33 -2.16
C THR A 122 -24.61 8.00 -1.54
N ASN A 123 -23.49 7.42 -1.96
CA ASN A 123 -22.97 6.17 -1.43
C ASN A 123 -22.37 6.41 -0.03
N PRO A 124 -22.87 5.76 1.03
CA PRO A 124 -22.38 5.99 2.37
C PRO A 124 -20.92 5.56 2.59
N LEU A 125 -20.34 4.75 1.69
CA LEU A 125 -18.94 4.34 1.71
C LEU A 125 -18.01 5.27 0.91
N SER A 126 -18.52 6.21 0.11
CA SER A 126 -17.69 7.13 -0.68
C SER A 126 -16.87 8.06 0.21
N LEU A 127 -15.58 8.20 -0.11
CA LEU A 127 -14.67 9.14 0.53
C LEU A 127 -14.91 10.61 0.14
N LEU A 128 -15.80 10.91 -0.81
CA LEU A 128 -16.24 12.30 -0.99
C LEU A 128 -16.95 12.79 0.29
N PRO A 129 -16.92 14.10 0.59
CA PRO A 129 -17.64 14.67 1.74
C PRO A 129 -19.17 14.50 1.73
N GLY A 130 -19.72 13.81 0.73
CA GLY A 130 -21.07 13.97 0.19
C GLY A 130 -22.24 13.72 1.12
N LEU A 131 -22.08 12.99 2.24
CA LEU A 131 -23.21 12.75 3.14
C LEU A 131 -23.58 13.99 3.97
N PRO A 132 -24.88 14.23 4.25
CA PRO A 132 -25.29 15.18 5.26
C PRO A 132 -24.75 14.75 6.64
N GLU A 133 -24.41 15.74 7.47
CA GLU A 133 -23.79 15.56 8.78
C GLU A 133 -24.62 14.66 9.70
N ILE A 134 -23.97 13.82 10.51
CA ILE A 134 -24.69 12.91 11.42
C ILE A 134 -25.31 13.73 12.56
N PRO A 135 -26.64 13.63 12.81
CA PRO A 135 -27.29 14.30 13.92
C PRO A 135 -26.59 13.93 15.24
N SER A 136 -26.05 14.94 15.92
CA SER A 136 -25.13 14.74 17.03
C SER A 136 -25.26 15.86 18.07
N VAL A 137 -24.99 15.52 19.33
CA VAL A 137 -25.10 16.42 20.48
C VAL A 137 -23.71 16.96 20.81
N PRO A 138 -23.49 18.29 20.79
CA PRO A 138 -22.22 18.87 21.16
C PRO A 138 -21.97 18.76 22.67
N ARG A 139 -20.71 18.61 23.03
CA ARG A 139 -20.19 18.54 24.41
C ARG A 139 -18.97 19.44 24.55
N GLU A 140 -18.78 19.94 25.75
CA GLU A 140 -17.61 20.71 26.14
C GLU A 140 -17.19 20.31 27.56
N LEU A 141 -15.88 20.16 27.78
CA LEU A 141 -15.27 20.11 29.10
C LEU A 141 -14.18 21.18 29.17
N VAL A 142 -14.15 21.92 30.28
CA VAL A 142 -13.09 22.89 30.59
C VAL A 142 -12.38 22.40 31.85
N GLN A 143 -11.08 22.14 31.74
CA GLN A 143 -10.20 21.75 32.85
C GLN A 143 -9.13 22.83 33.06
N VAL A 144 -8.96 23.27 34.31
CA VAL A 144 -7.83 24.13 34.69
C VAL A 144 -6.70 23.26 35.22
N VAL A 145 -5.49 23.45 34.70
CA VAL A 145 -4.27 22.74 35.14
C VAL A 145 -3.34 23.75 35.83
N THR A 146 -2.98 23.44 37.08
CA THR A 146 -2.09 24.28 37.91
C THR A 146 -0.89 23.51 38.47
N GLU A 147 -0.94 22.18 38.47
CA GLU A 147 0.14 21.29 38.92
C GLU A 147 0.61 20.37 37.80
N PRO A 148 1.89 19.94 37.80
CA PRO A 148 2.38 18.96 36.84
C PRO A 148 1.81 17.57 37.12
N GLY A 149 1.59 16.75 36.07
CA GLY A 149 1.07 15.38 36.23
C GLY A 149 -0.41 15.31 36.62
N GLN A 150 -1.21 16.33 36.29
CA GLN A 150 -2.62 16.43 36.66
C GLN A 150 -3.52 15.63 35.70
N ASP A 151 -3.83 14.38 36.05
CA ASP A 151 -4.74 13.50 35.30
C ASP A 151 -6.24 13.79 35.54
N TRP A 152 -7.10 13.52 34.55
CA TRP A 152 -8.56 13.48 34.69
C TRP A 152 -9.22 12.43 33.76
N VAL A 153 -10.56 12.36 33.77
CA VAL A 153 -11.36 11.46 32.93
C VAL A 153 -12.40 12.25 32.13
N VAL A 154 -12.59 11.90 30.86
CA VAL A 154 -13.61 12.47 29.97
C VAL A 154 -14.54 11.36 29.45
N PRO A 155 -15.78 11.26 29.94
CA PRO A 155 -16.74 10.29 29.44
C PRO A 155 -17.29 10.75 28.07
N MET A 156 -17.19 9.89 27.06
CA MET A 156 -17.81 10.09 25.74
C MET A 156 -18.92 9.05 25.52
N GLY A 157 -20.14 9.53 25.34
CA GLY A 157 -21.31 8.71 24.98
C GLY A 157 -21.55 8.56 23.47
N GLY A 158 -22.58 7.79 23.12
CA GLY A 158 -23.02 7.52 21.75
C GLY A 158 -22.70 6.10 21.26
N THR A 159 -22.96 5.86 19.97
CA THR A 159 -22.65 4.62 19.25
C THR A 159 -21.46 4.74 18.31
N LEU A 160 -21.03 5.96 17.95
CA LEU A 160 -19.95 6.21 16.99
C LEU A 160 -18.78 6.99 17.60
N ASP A 161 -17.56 6.63 17.18
CA ASP A 161 -16.36 7.45 17.32
C ASP A 161 -15.47 7.39 16.07
N MET A 162 -14.28 7.99 16.18
CA MET A 162 -13.29 7.98 15.11
C MET A 162 -12.75 6.58 14.82
N GLU A 163 -12.61 5.68 15.80
CA GLU A 163 -11.99 4.36 15.58
C GLU A 163 -12.98 3.33 15.01
N ASN A 164 -14.25 3.39 15.42
CA ASN A 164 -15.29 2.50 14.87
C ASN A 164 -15.85 2.98 13.53
N THR A 165 -15.63 4.24 13.13
CA THR A 165 -15.93 4.74 11.77
C THR A 165 -14.70 4.92 10.88
N ARG A 166 -13.49 4.54 11.35
CA ARG A 166 -12.28 4.62 10.54
C ARG A 166 -12.14 3.46 9.55
N ILE A 167 -11.76 3.82 8.33
CA ILE A 167 -11.37 2.90 7.27
C ILE A 167 -9.99 3.34 6.80
N VAL A 168 -9.03 2.43 6.80
CA VAL A 168 -7.72 2.62 6.16
C VAL A 168 -7.60 1.57 5.06
N SER A 169 -7.10 2.00 3.91
CA SER A 169 -6.67 1.20 2.77
C SER A 169 -5.42 1.85 2.21
N THR A 170 -4.57 1.13 1.48
CA THR A 170 -3.25 1.62 1.10
C THR A 170 -3.22 3.05 0.56
N SER A 171 -4.14 3.48 -0.32
CA SER A 171 -4.12 4.85 -0.85
C SER A 171 -4.90 5.92 -0.06
N THR A 172 -5.55 5.60 1.07
CA THR A 172 -6.37 6.60 1.81
C THR A 172 -6.80 6.19 3.22
N CYS A 173 -7.05 7.18 4.07
CA CYS A 173 -7.74 7.05 5.37
C CYS A 173 -9.08 7.82 5.36
N ARG A 174 -10.14 7.23 5.90
CA ARG A 174 -11.45 7.85 6.11
C ARG A 174 -11.85 7.82 7.57
N VAL A 175 -12.62 8.81 8.00
CA VAL A 175 -13.41 8.80 9.24
C VAL A 175 -14.86 9.09 8.90
N GLY A 176 -15.79 8.16 9.15
CA GLY A 176 -17.22 8.32 8.87
C GLY A 176 -17.97 9.23 9.86
N PHE A 177 -17.48 9.32 11.10
CA PHE A 177 -17.92 10.25 12.14
C PHE A 177 -16.70 10.75 12.92
N GLN A 178 -16.41 12.04 12.84
CA GLN A 178 -15.37 12.66 13.67
C GLN A 178 -16.02 13.27 14.92
N PRO A 179 -15.96 12.61 16.10
CA PRO A 179 -16.46 13.20 17.33
C PRO A 179 -15.56 14.35 17.82
N ASN A 180 -14.26 14.34 17.52
CA ASN A 180 -13.31 15.32 18.05
C ASN A 180 -13.36 16.61 17.23
N VAL A 181 -13.93 17.67 17.79
CA VAL A 181 -14.12 18.95 17.09
C VAL A 181 -12.94 19.88 17.31
N GLU A 182 -12.60 20.14 18.57
CA GLU A 182 -11.58 21.12 18.95
C GLU A 182 -10.98 20.76 20.32
N LEU A 183 -9.67 20.82 20.45
CA LEU A 183 -8.95 20.70 21.71
C LEU A 183 -8.02 21.91 21.86
N VAL A 184 -8.40 22.83 22.73
CA VAL A 184 -7.66 24.05 23.04
C VAL A 184 -6.79 23.81 24.26
N ILE A 185 -5.50 24.14 24.17
CA ILE A 185 -4.61 24.28 25.33
C ILE A 185 -4.17 25.74 25.38
N ALA A 186 -4.73 26.52 26.32
CA ALA A 186 -4.49 27.94 26.43
C ALA A 186 -3.73 28.32 27.70
N ASN A 187 -2.66 29.10 27.56
CA ASN A 187 -1.96 29.67 28.71
C ASN A 187 -2.67 30.93 29.21
N THR A 188 -3.49 30.75 30.24
CA THR A 188 -4.22 31.81 30.93
C THR A 188 -3.46 32.37 32.13
N GLY A 189 -2.27 31.84 32.43
CA GLY A 189 -1.35 32.30 33.46
C GLY A 189 -0.39 33.41 33.01
N ASP A 190 0.48 33.81 33.93
CA ASP A 190 1.44 34.92 33.78
C ASP A 190 2.87 34.47 33.43
N THR A 191 3.09 33.16 33.29
CA THR A 191 4.39 32.52 33.05
C THR A 191 4.33 31.67 31.78
N PRO A 192 5.37 31.65 30.92
CA PRO A 192 5.44 30.72 29.79
C PRO A 192 5.36 29.27 30.25
N VAL A 193 4.61 28.44 29.52
CA VAL A 193 4.47 27.00 29.79
C VAL A 193 5.17 26.22 28.68
N VAL A 194 6.18 25.45 29.06
CA VAL A 194 7.13 24.80 28.15
C VAL A 194 6.68 23.37 27.89
N ASN A 195 6.60 23.00 26.61
CA ASN A 195 6.26 21.67 26.12
C ASN A 195 4.98 21.03 26.74
N PRO A 196 3.83 21.74 26.75
CA PRO A 196 2.59 21.18 27.25
C PRO A 196 2.06 20.05 26.37
N ARG A 197 1.68 18.92 26.99
CA ARG A 197 1.27 17.68 26.32
C ARG A 197 0.03 17.07 26.98
N LEU A 198 -0.78 16.40 26.18
CA LEU A 198 -1.94 15.61 26.60
C LEU A 198 -1.85 14.22 25.98
N VAL A 199 -1.82 13.18 26.82
CA VAL A 199 -1.83 11.78 26.36
C VAL A 199 -3.16 11.15 26.77
N VAL A 200 -3.96 10.74 25.78
CA VAL A 200 -5.30 10.16 26.01
C VAL A 200 -5.25 8.64 25.94
N ASN A 201 -5.80 7.96 26.95
CA ASN A 201 -5.82 6.51 27.09
C ASN A 201 -4.42 5.84 26.98
N GLY A 202 -3.35 6.58 27.28
CA GLY A 202 -1.97 6.13 27.14
C GLY A 202 -1.53 5.91 25.69
N ARG A 203 -2.12 6.63 24.73
CA ARG A 203 -1.84 6.55 23.29
C ARG A 203 -1.54 7.94 22.71
N GLY A 204 -0.74 7.99 21.66
CA GLY A 204 -0.35 9.24 20.99
C GLY A 204 0.80 9.98 21.67
N ASP A 205 1.63 9.32 22.49
CA ASP A 205 2.83 9.95 23.09
C ASP A 205 4.00 10.00 22.08
N TRP A 206 3.72 10.52 20.89
CA TRP A 206 4.63 10.54 19.74
C TRP A 206 5.39 11.88 19.66
N HIS A 207 5.58 12.53 20.80
CA HIS A 207 6.23 13.83 20.89
C HIS A 207 7.70 13.79 20.42
N ASP A 208 8.40 12.69 20.71
CA ASP A 208 9.75 12.43 20.25
C ASP A 208 9.89 10.96 19.82
N PHE A 209 11.02 10.65 19.19
CA PHE A 209 11.33 9.32 18.67
C PHE A 209 11.29 8.22 19.76
N ALA A 210 11.68 8.52 21.00
CA ALA A 210 11.72 7.55 22.09
C ALA A 210 10.33 7.29 22.67
N GLY A 211 9.48 8.31 22.81
CA GLY A 211 8.07 8.17 23.20
C GLY A 211 7.28 7.33 22.19
N LEU A 212 7.41 7.66 20.89
CA LEU A 212 6.81 6.92 19.78
C LEU A 212 7.24 5.45 19.79
N LEU A 213 8.54 5.19 19.83
CA LEU A 213 9.10 3.84 19.86
C LEU A 213 8.64 3.03 21.09
N ALA A 214 8.59 3.65 22.28
CA ALA A 214 8.15 3.02 23.52
C ALA A 214 6.64 2.77 23.58
N GLU A 215 5.84 3.48 22.78
CA GLU A 215 4.43 3.15 22.55
C GLU A 215 4.28 2.01 21.54
N TRP A 216 5.00 2.05 20.43
CA TRP A 216 4.79 1.12 19.32
C TRP A 216 5.44 -0.25 19.52
N THR A 217 6.46 -0.36 20.36
CA THR A 217 7.03 -1.66 20.79
C THR A 217 6.41 -2.20 22.10
N ARG A 218 5.38 -1.53 22.64
CA ARG A 218 4.84 -1.78 23.98
C ARG A 218 4.24 -3.20 24.09
N GLY A 219 4.92 -4.06 24.85
CA GLY A 219 4.50 -5.45 25.07
C GLY A 219 5.14 -6.47 24.12
N ALA A 220 6.10 -6.05 23.28
CA ALA A 220 6.99 -6.97 22.58
C ALA A 220 7.79 -7.83 23.59
N ARG A 221 7.87 -9.14 23.34
CA ARG A 221 8.63 -10.09 24.18
C ARG A 221 10.00 -10.46 23.62
N ASP A 222 10.18 -10.27 22.31
CA ASP A 222 11.38 -10.57 21.54
C ASP A 222 11.46 -9.62 20.32
N ASP A 223 12.56 -9.71 19.57
CA ASP A 223 12.86 -8.83 18.44
C ASP A 223 11.91 -9.00 17.25
N ARG A 224 11.34 -10.19 17.05
CA ARG A 224 10.28 -10.40 16.07
C ARG A 224 9.01 -9.67 16.46
N GLU A 225 8.63 -9.70 17.73
CA GLU A 225 7.46 -8.96 18.21
C GLU A 225 7.65 -7.45 18.10
N LYS A 226 8.88 -6.92 18.29
CA LYS A 226 9.18 -5.50 18.00
C LYS A 226 8.93 -5.18 16.53
N ALA A 227 9.51 -5.96 15.61
CA ALA A 227 9.42 -5.73 14.17
C ALA A 227 7.97 -5.79 13.66
N MET A 228 7.20 -6.81 14.07
CA MET A 228 5.79 -6.96 13.69
C MET A 228 4.91 -5.84 14.27
N LEU A 229 5.15 -5.40 15.50
CA LEU A 229 4.39 -4.30 16.11
C LEU A 229 4.72 -2.94 15.48
N LEU A 230 5.97 -2.70 15.08
CA LEU A 230 6.35 -1.49 14.34
C LEU A 230 5.65 -1.44 12.99
N TRP A 231 5.75 -2.51 12.19
CA TRP A 231 5.05 -2.65 10.90
C TRP A 231 3.52 -2.44 11.03
N GLU A 232 2.88 -3.09 12.02
CA GLU A 232 1.43 -2.96 12.24
C GLU A 232 1.03 -1.55 12.71
N ASN A 233 1.86 -0.87 13.51
CA ASN A 233 1.56 0.50 13.94
C ASN A 233 1.80 1.52 12.81
N MET A 234 2.82 1.34 11.97
CA MET A 234 3.05 2.20 10.82
C MET A 234 1.88 2.13 9.83
N ARG A 235 1.55 0.93 9.32
CA ARG A 235 0.45 0.74 8.33
C ARG A 235 -0.94 1.14 8.83
N ARG A 236 -1.12 1.29 10.15
CA ARG A 236 -2.35 1.80 10.77
C ARG A 236 -2.39 3.32 10.92
N HIS A 237 -1.31 4.04 10.63
CA HIS A 237 -1.18 5.48 10.82
C HIS A 237 -0.63 6.26 9.61
N THR A 238 -0.13 5.58 8.58
CA THR A 238 0.12 6.13 7.23
C THR A 238 -0.86 5.58 6.19
N TYR A 239 -0.83 6.18 4.99
CA TYR A 239 -1.30 5.62 3.74
C TYR A 239 -0.36 6.08 2.60
N HIS A 240 -0.24 5.29 1.54
CA HIS A 240 0.50 5.55 0.31
C HIS A 240 -0.01 6.80 -0.42
N LEU A 241 0.86 7.79 -0.60
CA LEU A 241 0.63 8.99 -1.40
C LEU A 241 1.98 9.56 -1.85
N GLU A 242 2.04 10.13 -3.05
CA GLU A 242 3.17 10.98 -3.46
C GLU A 242 3.49 12.04 -2.37
N PRO A 243 4.76 12.30 -2.03
CA PRO A 243 5.12 13.18 -0.94
C PRO A 243 4.92 14.65 -1.33
N LEU A 244 4.75 15.55 -0.36
CA LEU A 244 4.64 16.99 -0.62
C LEU A 244 6.01 17.67 -0.80
N PHE A 245 7.10 16.90 -0.63
CA PHE A 245 8.50 17.31 -0.69
C PHE A 245 9.34 16.12 -1.20
N GLU A 246 10.27 16.33 -2.13
CA GLU A 246 11.16 15.29 -2.71
C GLU A 246 12.37 14.95 -1.82
N HIS A 247 12.39 15.40 -0.56
CA HIS A 247 13.55 15.37 0.32
C HIS A 247 13.21 14.71 1.66
N ASP A 248 14.25 14.26 2.38
CA ASP A 248 14.24 13.49 3.65
C ASP A 248 13.41 14.06 4.83
N ILE A 249 12.59 15.11 4.65
CA ILE A 249 11.72 15.65 5.70
C ILE A 249 10.70 14.64 6.23
N GLN A 250 10.21 13.75 5.36
CA GLN A 250 9.27 12.67 5.69
C GLN A 250 10.00 11.37 6.16
N HIS A 251 11.33 11.28 6.04
CA HIS A 251 12.14 10.17 6.58
C HIS A 251 12.20 10.15 8.13
N ASP A 252 12.01 11.29 8.81
CA ASP A 252 11.95 11.34 10.28
C ASP A 252 10.58 10.82 10.77
N PRO A 253 10.52 9.73 11.58
CA PRO A 253 9.25 9.16 12.02
C PRO A 253 8.36 10.13 12.82
N VAL A 254 8.96 11.03 13.61
CA VAL A 254 8.19 12.02 14.40
C VAL A 254 7.50 12.99 13.45
N ARG A 255 8.17 13.42 12.38
CA ARG A 255 7.54 14.25 11.33
C ARG A 255 6.47 13.48 10.59
N LEU A 256 6.80 12.29 10.09
CA LEU A 256 5.88 11.43 9.32
C LEU A 256 4.53 11.25 10.03
N PHE A 257 4.56 10.84 11.30
CA PHE A 257 3.35 10.48 12.04
C PHE A 257 2.64 11.65 12.75
N ASN A 258 3.29 12.80 12.98
CA ASN A 258 2.64 14.00 13.57
C ASN A 258 2.22 15.07 12.55
N ILE A 259 2.89 15.18 11.40
CA ILE A 259 2.66 16.25 10.41
C ILE A 259 1.87 15.72 9.21
N PHE A 260 2.32 14.61 8.61
CA PHE A 260 1.82 14.12 7.32
C PHE A 260 0.70 13.08 7.50
N GLY A 261 1.00 11.92 8.10
CA GLY A 261 0.07 10.79 8.17
C GLY A 261 -0.11 10.04 6.84
N PHE A 262 0.80 10.27 5.89
CA PHE A 262 0.94 9.60 4.60
C PHE A 262 2.41 9.68 4.16
N SER A 263 2.79 8.83 3.21
CA SER A 263 4.17 8.63 2.75
C SER A 263 4.18 7.94 1.39
N LEU A 264 5.29 8.02 0.66
CA LEU A 264 5.61 7.08 -0.41
C LEU A 264 6.50 5.94 0.14
N CYS A 265 6.93 5.01 -0.71
CA CYS A 265 7.68 3.82 -0.29
C CYS A 265 9.10 4.11 0.23
N ASP A 266 9.79 5.10 -0.33
CA ASP A 266 11.08 5.61 0.16
C ASP A 266 10.97 6.20 1.56
N ASP A 267 9.98 7.07 1.80
CA ASP A 267 9.63 7.59 3.12
C ASP A 267 9.31 6.48 4.13
N ALA A 268 8.40 5.58 3.75
CA ALA A 268 7.93 4.50 4.61
C ALA A 268 9.09 3.54 4.95
N GLY A 269 9.95 3.24 3.98
CA GLY A 269 11.18 2.47 4.17
C GLY A 269 12.18 3.18 5.08
N ALA A 270 12.49 4.45 4.81
CA ALA A 270 13.44 5.22 5.60
C ALA A 270 13.01 5.35 7.08
N ALA A 271 11.75 5.72 7.32
CA ALA A 271 11.18 5.82 8.65
C ALA A 271 11.11 4.45 9.36
N ALA A 272 10.80 3.37 8.63
CA ALA A 272 10.82 2.01 9.17
C ALA A 272 12.24 1.58 9.57
N ASN A 273 13.26 1.87 8.74
CA ASN A 273 14.65 1.53 9.05
C ASN A 273 15.13 2.26 10.31
N ALA A 274 14.85 3.56 10.44
CA ALA A 274 15.17 4.32 11.65
C ALA A 274 14.48 3.72 12.90
N LEU A 275 13.20 3.35 12.80
CA LEU A 275 12.46 2.71 13.90
C LEU A 275 13.03 1.33 14.27
N PHE A 276 13.38 0.49 13.29
CA PHE A 276 14.00 -0.82 13.54
C PHE A 276 15.36 -0.69 14.23
N LEU A 277 16.23 0.23 13.76
CA LEU A 277 17.51 0.52 14.41
C LEU A 277 17.32 1.08 15.83
N GLY A 278 16.36 2.00 16.02
CA GLY A 278 15.96 2.49 17.35
C GLY A 278 15.50 1.39 18.30
N ALA A 279 14.80 0.37 17.77
CA ALA A 279 14.34 -0.80 18.52
C ALA A 279 15.47 -1.78 18.90
N GLY A 280 16.70 -1.55 18.46
CA GLY A 280 17.86 -2.44 18.66
C GLY A 280 17.92 -3.61 17.67
N LEU A 281 17.26 -3.48 16.51
CA LEU A 281 17.36 -4.46 15.42
C LEU A 281 18.60 -4.13 14.57
N ASP A 282 19.78 -4.22 15.20
CA ASP A 282 21.07 -3.80 14.62
C ASP A 282 21.36 -4.52 13.31
N GLY A 283 21.60 -3.77 12.23
CA GLY A 283 21.80 -4.30 10.88
C GLY A 283 20.52 -4.40 10.04
N SER A 284 19.41 -3.80 10.48
CA SER A 284 18.27 -3.50 9.60
C SER A 284 18.66 -2.48 8.54
N GLU A 285 18.18 -2.64 7.31
CA GLU A 285 18.56 -1.83 6.15
C GLU A 285 17.40 -1.62 5.18
N CYS A 286 17.43 -0.54 4.39
CA CYS A 286 16.52 -0.33 3.26
C CYS A 286 17.01 -1.09 2.03
N ARG A 287 16.10 -1.80 1.36
CA ARG A 287 16.26 -2.35 0.01
C ARG A 287 15.59 -1.42 -0.99
N ALA A 288 16.31 -1.06 -2.04
CA ALA A 288 15.76 -0.40 -3.23
C ALA A 288 15.74 -1.41 -4.39
N MET A 289 14.53 -1.77 -4.78
CA MET A 289 14.16 -2.54 -5.98
C MET A 289 13.92 -1.57 -7.15
N ASP A 290 13.69 -2.11 -8.34
CA ASP A 290 13.43 -1.29 -9.51
C ASP A 290 12.00 -0.70 -9.48
N GLY A 291 11.88 0.53 -8.96
CA GLY A 291 10.61 1.25 -8.78
C GLY A 291 9.91 1.05 -7.43
N HIS A 292 10.56 0.45 -6.43
CA HIS A 292 10.04 0.34 -5.06
C HIS A 292 11.17 0.34 -4.02
N VAL A 293 10.93 0.89 -2.83
CA VAL A 293 11.90 0.96 -1.73
C VAL A 293 11.23 0.53 -0.43
N GLN A 294 11.89 -0.30 0.39
CA GLN A 294 11.33 -0.70 1.68
C GLN A 294 12.38 -1.22 2.67
N ALA A 295 12.11 -1.10 3.97
CA ALA A 295 12.99 -1.61 5.02
C ALA A 295 12.88 -3.13 5.25
N GLU A 296 14.04 -3.75 5.47
CA GLU A 296 14.18 -5.10 6.00
C GLU A 296 14.63 -5.06 7.47
N ALA A 297 13.87 -5.69 8.37
CA ALA A 297 14.18 -5.76 9.79
C ALA A 297 15.14 -6.92 10.09
N MET A 298 16.24 -6.66 10.81
CA MET A 298 17.16 -7.70 11.28
C MET A 298 16.62 -8.38 12.54
N VAL A 299 16.23 -9.66 12.42
CA VAL A 299 15.63 -10.46 13.49
C VAL A 299 16.25 -11.87 13.48
N ASP A 300 16.71 -12.35 14.63
CA ASP A 300 17.42 -13.64 14.78
C ASP A 300 18.62 -13.84 13.81
N GLY A 301 19.27 -12.74 13.43
CA GLY A 301 20.39 -12.76 12.46
C GLY A 301 19.95 -12.99 11.01
N ARG A 302 18.69 -12.71 10.67
CA ARG A 302 18.15 -12.71 9.30
C ARG A 302 17.38 -11.43 9.04
N LEU A 303 17.49 -10.92 7.83
CA LEU A 303 16.61 -9.85 7.34
C LEU A 303 15.20 -10.38 7.11
N GLN A 304 14.20 -9.53 7.36
CA GLN A 304 12.78 -9.79 7.17
C GLN A 304 12.15 -8.58 6.47
N PHE A 305 11.67 -8.79 5.24
CA PHE A 305 11.01 -7.76 4.44
C PHE A 305 9.61 -7.49 4.98
N LEU A 306 9.39 -6.28 5.50
CA LEU A 306 8.15 -5.87 6.17
C LEU A 306 7.64 -4.60 5.50
N ASP A 307 6.68 -4.73 4.61
CA ASP A 307 6.22 -3.65 3.73
C ASP A 307 5.11 -2.81 4.34
N VAL A 308 5.48 -1.59 4.71
CA VAL A 308 4.57 -0.61 5.31
C VAL A 308 3.73 0.10 4.26
N ASP A 309 4.29 0.31 3.06
CA ASP A 309 3.64 1.02 1.97
C ASP A 309 2.61 0.13 1.28
N MET A 310 3.00 -1.09 0.89
CA MET A 310 2.11 -2.08 0.26
C MET A 310 1.32 -2.93 1.26
N ASP A 311 1.40 -2.61 2.56
CA ASP A 311 0.57 -3.19 3.63
C ASP A 311 0.81 -4.71 3.83
N CYS A 312 2.02 -5.22 3.54
CA CYS A 312 2.31 -6.66 3.39
C CYS A 312 3.60 -7.17 4.07
N PHE A 313 3.71 -8.50 4.16
CA PHE A 313 4.92 -9.26 4.48
C PHE A 313 4.75 -10.69 3.99
N TYR A 314 5.85 -11.39 3.73
CA TYR A 314 5.83 -12.70 3.06
C TYR A 314 6.42 -13.80 3.94
N LEU A 315 5.66 -14.87 4.19
CA LEU A 315 6.13 -15.99 5.02
C LEU A 315 7.01 -16.99 4.27
N ASP A 316 7.83 -17.73 5.01
CA ASP A 316 8.68 -18.81 4.50
C ASP A 316 7.89 -20.06 4.05
N ARG A 317 8.59 -21.06 3.51
CA ARG A 317 8.00 -22.32 3.01
C ARG A 317 7.37 -23.20 4.10
N GLU A 318 7.66 -22.96 5.39
CA GLU A 318 7.01 -23.62 6.54
C GLU A 318 5.82 -22.81 7.10
N ASN A 319 5.59 -21.60 6.57
CA ASN A 319 4.64 -20.58 7.04
C ASN A 319 4.90 -20.07 8.48
N GLU A 320 6.15 -20.07 8.95
CA GLU A 320 6.45 -19.81 10.37
C GLU A 320 7.11 -18.44 10.66
N ARG A 321 7.81 -17.83 9.71
CA ARG A 321 8.43 -16.50 9.84
C ARG A 321 8.36 -15.70 8.53
N PRO A 322 8.41 -14.36 8.57
CA PRO A 322 8.73 -13.55 7.41
C PRO A 322 10.11 -13.92 6.83
N VAL A 323 10.34 -13.61 5.56
CA VAL A 323 11.62 -13.79 4.85
C VAL A 323 12.20 -12.45 4.38
N GLY A 324 13.50 -12.41 4.11
CA GLY A 324 14.16 -11.26 3.51
C GLY A 324 14.06 -11.23 1.99
N GLY A 325 14.33 -10.08 1.37
CA GLY A 325 14.18 -9.85 -0.07
C GLY A 325 15.05 -10.77 -0.95
N ASP A 326 16.18 -11.27 -0.44
CA ASP A 326 17.00 -12.28 -1.15
C ASP A 326 16.29 -13.62 -1.32
N GLU A 327 15.39 -13.98 -0.40
CA GLU A 327 14.56 -15.18 -0.53
C GLU A 327 13.42 -14.94 -1.53
N LEU A 328 12.94 -13.70 -1.66
CA LEU A 328 11.86 -13.27 -2.57
C LEU A 328 12.35 -13.15 -4.02
N ALA A 329 13.47 -12.46 -4.26
CA ALA A 329 14.12 -12.34 -5.57
C ALA A 329 14.55 -13.69 -6.15
N ARG A 330 14.80 -14.68 -5.27
CA ARG A 330 15.06 -16.06 -5.67
C ARG A 330 13.79 -16.86 -5.97
N ASP A 331 12.68 -16.58 -5.27
CA ASP A 331 11.48 -17.40 -5.25
C ASP A 331 10.18 -16.57 -5.21
N HIS A 332 9.83 -15.98 -6.36
CA HIS A 332 8.66 -15.13 -6.60
C HIS A 332 7.29 -15.70 -6.15
N ASP A 333 7.12 -17.02 -6.10
CA ASP A 333 5.91 -17.66 -5.54
C ASP A 333 5.73 -17.40 -4.03
N LEU A 334 6.76 -16.95 -3.31
CA LEU A 334 6.60 -16.41 -1.95
C LEU A 334 5.79 -15.11 -1.93
N VAL A 335 5.93 -14.26 -2.95
CA VAL A 335 5.21 -12.97 -3.10
C VAL A 335 3.79 -13.18 -3.62
N ARG A 336 3.63 -13.99 -4.67
CA ARG A 336 2.34 -14.35 -5.30
C ARG A 336 1.31 -14.90 -4.30
N ARG A 337 1.82 -15.57 -3.27
CA ARG A 337 1.07 -16.27 -2.21
C ARG A 337 0.44 -15.34 -1.16
N GLU A 338 0.75 -14.05 -1.16
CA GLU A 338 0.12 -13.03 -0.30
C GLU A 338 -0.74 -12.03 -1.09
N LEU A 339 -1.69 -11.43 -0.38
CA LEU A 339 -2.45 -10.26 -0.84
C LEU A 339 -1.67 -8.99 -0.47
N ASN A 340 -1.55 -8.07 -1.43
CA ASN A 340 -0.88 -6.77 -1.28
C ASN A 340 -1.89 -5.63 -1.48
N TYR A 341 -1.51 -4.41 -1.11
CA TYR A 341 -2.36 -3.20 -1.13
C TYR A 341 -3.55 -3.24 -0.16
N GLY A 342 -3.29 -3.75 1.04
CA GLY A 342 -4.09 -3.46 2.24
C GLY A 342 -5.37 -4.26 2.43
N PRO A 343 -6.09 -3.96 3.53
CA PRO A 343 -7.19 -4.81 3.98
C PRO A 343 -8.42 -4.75 3.05
N VAL A 344 -8.63 -3.68 2.30
CA VAL A 344 -9.91 -3.42 1.59
C VAL A 344 -9.98 -4.12 0.23
N ALA A 345 -10.18 -5.44 0.26
CA ALA A 345 -10.33 -6.26 -0.94
C ALA A 345 -11.78 -6.32 -1.47
N GLY A 346 -11.92 -6.58 -2.78
CA GLY A 346 -13.15 -7.06 -3.40
C GLY A 346 -13.07 -8.55 -3.77
N SER A 347 -11.88 -8.96 -4.22
CA SER A 347 -11.46 -10.34 -4.53
C SER A 347 -9.99 -10.52 -4.19
N TYR A 348 -9.49 -11.75 -4.15
CA TYR A 348 -8.05 -12.01 -4.13
C TYR A 348 -7.44 -11.63 -5.50
N ARG A 349 -6.27 -10.98 -5.51
CA ARG A 349 -5.57 -10.56 -6.74
C ARG A 349 -4.21 -11.28 -6.84
N PRO A 350 -3.78 -11.72 -8.03
CA PRO A 350 -2.41 -12.16 -8.25
C PRO A 350 -1.41 -11.03 -8.00
N SER A 351 -0.20 -11.39 -7.55
CA SER A 351 0.85 -10.43 -7.16
C SER A 351 2.09 -10.54 -8.06
N ASP A 352 1.91 -10.93 -9.32
CA ASP A 352 3.00 -11.17 -10.29
C ASP A 352 3.82 -9.93 -10.59
N GLU A 353 3.17 -8.78 -10.81
CA GLU A 353 3.86 -7.50 -11.05
C GLU A 353 4.71 -7.06 -9.85
N LEU A 354 4.31 -7.43 -8.63
CA LEU A 354 5.05 -7.14 -7.40
C LEU A 354 6.19 -8.12 -7.15
N ALA A 355 6.00 -9.39 -7.51
CA ALA A 355 7.05 -10.38 -7.45
C ALA A 355 8.20 -10.00 -8.40
N ALA A 356 7.86 -9.51 -9.59
CA ALA A 356 8.80 -9.06 -10.61
C ALA A 356 9.61 -7.80 -10.25
N LEU A 357 9.36 -7.14 -9.11
CA LEU A 357 10.20 -6.05 -8.60
C LEU A 357 11.47 -6.57 -7.91
N PHE A 358 11.43 -7.79 -7.35
CA PHE A 358 12.54 -8.35 -6.58
C PHE A 358 13.61 -8.94 -7.50
N GLY A 359 14.75 -8.26 -7.62
CA GLY A 359 15.86 -8.59 -8.51
C GLY A 359 17.12 -9.12 -7.80
N ALA A 360 18.09 -9.55 -8.61
CA ALA A 360 19.44 -9.88 -8.14
C ALA A 360 20.38 -8.64 -8.12
N ASP A 361 19.86 -7.54 -8.65
CA ASP A 361 20.48 -6.23 -8.84
C ASP A 361 19.92 -5.16 -7.87
N ASP A 362 19.00 -5.56 -6.98
CA ASP A 362 18.52 -4.75 -5.84
C ASP A 362 19.68 -4.12 -5.06
N THR A 363 19.54 -2.83 -4.73
CA THR A 363 20.54 -2.08 -3.96
C THR A 363 20.10 -1.91 -2.51
N ARG A 364 21.05 -1.58 -1.63
CA ARG A 364 20.84 -1.47 -0.18
C ARG A 364 21.48 -0.24 0.40
N PHE A 365 20.81 0.37 1.37
CA PHE A 365 21.30 1.53 2.12
C PHE A 365 20.74 1.52 3.55
N THR A 366 21.26 2.40 4.41
CA THR A 366 20.75 2.55 5.78
C THR A 366 20.22 3.95 5.98
N SER A 367 19.01 4.07 6.50
CA SER A 367 18.45 5.34 6.98
C SER A 367 18.27 5.31 8.50
N ASP A 368 18.75 6.36 9.15
CA ASP A 368 18.58 6.64 10.58
C ASP A 368 18.26 8.13 10.77
N VAL A 369 17.40 8.68 9.89
CA VAL A 369 16.94 10.07 9.97
C VAL A 369 16.00 10.20 11.17
N ARG A 370 16.49 10.87 12.22
CA ARG A 370 15.74 11.15 13.44
C ARG A 370 16.32 12.35 14.17
N GLY A 371 15.46 13.14 14.79
CA GLY A 371 15.85 14.23 15.69
C GLY A 371 14.80 15.32 15.84
N HIS A 372 13.71 15.27 15.09
CA HIS A 372 12.58 16.18 15.27
C HIS A 372 11.85 15.88 16.58
N THR A 373 11.39 16.94 17.27
CA THR A 373 10.56 16.86 18.47
C THR A 373 9.36 17.78 18.34
N MET A 374 8.24 17.40 18.94
CA MET A 374 7.02 18.22 18.99
C MET A 374 7.10 19.23 20.15
N ASP A 375 8.24 19.91 20.28
CA ASP A 375 8.52 20.91 21.32
C ASP A 375 7.94 22.27 20.94
N TYR A 376 7.27 22.93 21.89
CA TYR A 376 6.72 24.28 21.75
C TYR A 376 6.47 24.90 23.12
N THR A 377 6.47 26.23 23.20
CA THR A 377 6.16 26.97 24.44
C THR A 377 4.94 27.85 24.20
N LEU A 378 4.01 27.88 25.16
CA LEU A 378 2.88 28.81 25.15
C LEU A 378 3.21 30.01 26.05
N ARG A 379 3.37 31.20 25.46
CA ARG A 379 3.49 32.48 26.17
C ARG A 379 2.17 32.85 26.90
N PRO A 380 2.19 33.77 27.87
CA PRO A 380 0.98 34.30 28.50
C PRO A 380 0.00 34.88 27.46
N GLY A 381 -1.19 34.29 27.32
CA GLY A 381 -2.18 34.66 26.29
C GLY A 381 -2.08 33.87 24.98
N GLU A 382 -1.11 32.97 24.85
CA GLU A 382 -0.96 32.05 23.72
C GLU A 382 -1.73 30.73 23.93
N ARG A 383 -2.16 30.11 22.83
CA ARG A 383 -2.78 28.79 22.84
C ARG A 383 -2.47 28.00 21.57
N VAL A 384 -2.46 26.68 21.70
CA VAL A 384 -2.62 25.78 20.57
C VAL A 384 -4.06 25.29 20.50
N VAL A 385 -4.57 25.12 19.29
CA VAL A 385 -5.91 24.62 19.00
C VAL A 385 -5.80 23.46 18.02
N PHE A 386 -5.91 22.24 18.56
CA PHE A 386 -5.92 21.01 17.79
C PHE A 386 -7.32 20.74 17.23
N ARG A 387 -7.39 20.32 15.97
CA ARG A 387 -8.62 19.90 15.28
C ARG A 387 -8.32 18.85 14.21
N TRP A 388 -9.29 17.96 13.98
CA TRP A 388 -9.14 16.75 13.18
C TRP A 388 -9.67 16.87 11.75
N ASP A 389 -10.24 18.02 11.40
CA ASP A 389 -10.64 18.38 10.06
C ASP A 389 -9.61 19.29 9.38
N HIS A 390 -9.67 19.36 8.05
CA HIS A 390 -8.91 20.32 7.26
C HIS A 390 -9.75 21.56 6.93
N ILE A 391 -9.08 22.70 6.73
CA ILE A 391 -9.63 23.90 6.06
C ILE A 391 -9.12 24.05 4.63
N GLY A 392 -8.42 23.02 4.09
CA GLY A 392 -7.91 22.99 2.72
C GLY A 392 -6.52 23.60 2.54
N LYS A 393 -5.88 24.07 3.63
CA LYS A 393 -4.51 24.60 3.61
C LYS A 393 -3.49 23.48 3.81
N TYR A 394 -2.40 23.49 3.06
CA TYR A 394 -1.29 22.53 3.21
C TYR A 394 -0.01 23.18 2.70
N ALA A 395 1.15 22.78 3.24
CA ALA A 395 2.45 23.19 2.73
C ALA A 395 2.94 22.19 1.65
N ALA A 396 3.82 22.62 0.75
CA ALA A 396 4.50 21.76 -0.22
C ALA A 396 5.82 22.41 -0.64
N GLN A 397 6.71 21.66 -1.30
CA GLN A 397 7.99 22.13 -1.83
C GLN A 397 7.81 23.28 -2.84
N ASP A 398 6.90 23.10 -3.80
CA ASP A 398 6.61 24.05 -4.86
C ASP A 398 5.20 23.81 -5.44
N SER A 399 4.87 24.46 -6.56
CA SER A 399 3.57 24.33 -7.23
C SER A 399 3.37 23.04 -8.05
N ALA A 400 4.43 22.27 -8.34
CA ALA A 400 4.33 20.96 -8.98
C ALA A 400 3.98 19.88 -7.94
N HIS A 401 4.60 19.94 -6.77
CA HIS A 401 4.34 19.08 -5.60
C HIS A 401 3.09 19.48 -4.80
N ALA A 402 2.21 20.31 -5.38
CA ALA A 402 1.06 20.91 -4.71
C ALA A 402 -0.25 20.14 -4.93
N HIS A 403 -0.26 18.82 -4.75
CA HIS A 403 -1.49 18.03 -4.63
C HIS A 403 -2.09 18.13 -3.23
N ARG A 404 -3.41 18.05 -3.13
CA ARG A 404 -4.13 18.04 -1.84
C ARG A 404 -4.23 16.60 -1.32
N PRO A 405 -3.73 16.28 -0.11
CA PRO A 405 -3.84 14.93 0.44
C PRO A 405 -5.31 14.50 0.66
N PRO A 406 -5.66 13.22 0.43
CA PRO A 406 -7.00 12.70 0.72
C PRO A 406 -7.43 12.85 2.19
N TYR A 407 -6.50 12.74 3.15
CA TYR A 407 -6.80 12.85 4.58
C TYR A 407 -5.66 13.52 5.38
N PHE A 408 -5.93 14.72 5.86
CA PHE A 408 -5.03 15.53 6.69
C PHE A 408 -5.85 16.47 7.60
N GLY A 409 -5.20 17.10 8.58
CA GLY A 409 -5.82 18.07 9.48
C GLY A 409 -5.13 19.44 9.45
N ASN A 410 -5.87 20.48 9.84
CA ASN A 410 -5.33 21.83 10.01
C ASN A 410 -5.54 22.34 11.44
N SER A 411 -4.56 22.11 12.31
CA SER A 411 -4.52 22.73 13.64
C SER A 411 -4.01 24.18 13.54
N ARG A 412 -4.09 24.95 14.62
CA ARG A 412 -3.61 26.34 14.63
C ARG A 412 -3.03 26.77 15.97
N PHE A 413 -2.11 27.72 15.93
CA PHE A 413 -1.66 28.49 17.09
C PHE A 413 -2.32 29.87 17.07
N GLU A 414 -2.79 30.35 18.23
CA GLU A 414 -3.34 31.70 18.39
C GLU A 414 -2.55 32.42 19.49
N TYR A 415 -1.98 33.59 19.19
CA TYR A 415 -1.27 34.43 20.14
C TYR A 415 -1.85 35.84 20.15
N SER A 416 -2.53 36.19 21.23
CA SER A 416 -2.99 37.55 21.52
C SER A 416 -2.10 38.15 22.62
N PRO A 417 -0.97 38.82 22.28
CA PRO A 417 -0.06 39.41 23.26
C PRO A 417 -0.78 40.33 24.25
N ARG A 418 -0.38 40.22 25.52
CA ARG A 418 -0.85 41.13 26.58
C ARG A 418 -0.29 42.53 26.34
N LEU A 419 -1.14 43.47 25.93
CA LEU A 419 -0.76 44.86 25.62
C LEU A 419 -0.47 45.65 26.90
N ARG A 420 0.70 45.36 27.49
CA ARG A 420 1.29 45.97 28.69
C ARG A 420 2.79 46.03 28.49
N ALA A 421 3.44 47.14 28.83
CA ALA A 421 4.84 47.39 28.48
C ALA A 421 5.80 46.36 29.11
N ALA A 422 5.46 45.85 30.30
CA ALA A 422 6.21 44.79 30.96
C ALA A 422 6.06 43.41 30.29
N ALA A 423 4.91 43.09 29.69
CA ALA A 423 4.71 41.85 28.94
C ALA A 423 5.34 41.96 27.53
N LEU A 424 5.15 43.10 26.87
CA LEU A 424 5.83 43.45 25.61
C LEU A 424 7.35 43.27 25.69
N ALA A 425 7.96 43.64 26.81
CA ALA A 425 9.40 43.50 27.06
C ALA A 425 9.84 42.09 27.49
N ALA A 426 8.90 41.18 27.77
CA ALA A 426 9.17 39.79 28.15
C ALA A 426 8.94 38.80 27.00
N ASP A 427 7.90 39.03 26.18
CA ASP A 427 7.43 38.08 25.16
C ASP A 427 7.92 38.39 23.73
N ALA A 428 8.50 39.58 23.49
CA ALA A 428 8.99 40.02 22.19
C ALA A 428 10.50 39.75 21.99
N ILE A 429 10.92 39.50 20.75
CA ILE A 429 12.34 39.43 20.34
C ILE A 429 12.98 40.82 20.50
N SER A 430 12.25 41.87 20.12
CA SER A 430 12.63 43.25 20.35
C SER A 430 11.38 44.14 20.46
N SER A 431 11.46 45.21 21.25
CA SER A 431 10.45 46.26 21.27
C SER A 431 11.04 47.58 21.73
N GLY A 432 10.40 48.69 21.36
CA GLY A 432 10.83 50.03 21.74
C GLY A 432 9.76 51.08 21.48
N GLY A 433 9.79 52.16 22.27
CA GLY A 433 8.91 53.32 22.07
C GLY A 433 7.47 53.17 22.58
N TRP A 434 7.10 52.07 23.25
CA TRP A 434 5.76 51.85 23.81
C TRP A 434 5.72 52.02 25.34
N GLN A 435 4.59 52.49 25.87
CA GLN A 435 4.22 52.47 27.29
C GLN A 435 2.74 52.07 27.44
N ASP A 436 2.34 51.63 28.63
CA ASP A 436 0.91 51.44 28.98
C ASP A 436 0.12 52.73 28.67
N ASP A 437 -0.98 52.62 27.92
CA ASP A 437 -1.79 53.80 27.60
C ASP A 437 -2.53 54.32 28.86
N PRO A 438 -2.36 55.61 29.26
CA PRO A 438 -3.13 56.19 30.35
C PRO A 438 -4.64 56.32 30.08
N ASP A 439 -5.05 56.34 28.80
CA ASP A 439 -6.43 56.67 28.41
C ASP A 439 -7.32 55.44 28.15
N GLY A 440 -6.73 54.23 28.05
CA GLY A 440 -7.46 53.02 27.68
C GLY A 440 -6.66 51.71 27.80
N PRO A 441 -7.27 50.56 27.48
CA PRO A 441 -6.58 49.28 27.45
C PRO A 441 -5.70 49.16 26.20
N GLY A 442 -4.40 49.33 26.34
CA GLY A 442 -3.47 49.20 25.21
C GLY A 442 -2.08 49.75 25.50
N LEU A 443 -1.32 49.97 24.43
CA LEU A 443 0.02 50.54 24.45
C LEU A 443 0.09 51.81 23.62
N ARG A 444 0.51 52.92 24.22
CA ARG A 444 0.70 54.19 23.51
C ARG A 444 2.16 54.36 23.06
N ALA A 445 2.35 54.77 21.81
CA ALA A 445 3.65 55.11 21.25
C ALA A 445 4.13 56.45 21.84
N VAL A 446 5.18 56.41 22.66
CA VAL A 446 5.80 57.59 23.29
C VAL A 446 7.05 58.11 22.55
N ALA A 447 7.44 57.43 21.47
CA ALA A 447 8.53 57.83 20.59
C ALA A 447 8.17 57.55 19.12
N ALA A 448 8.73 58.34 18.21
CA ALA A 448 8.72 58.04 16.78
C ALA A 448 9.50 56.73 16.49
N GLY A 449 9.02 55.92 15.55
CA GLY A 449 9.58 54.60 15.27
C GLY A 449 9.31 53.54 16.34
N ALA A 450 8.24 53.69 17.13
CA ALA A 450 7.84 52.68 18.11
C ALA A 450 7.49 51.36 17.40
N HIS A 451 8.00 50.24 17.93
CA HIS A 451 7.92 48.94 17.28
C HIS A 451 7.86 47.79 18.28
N VAL A 452 7.36 46.65 17.82
CA VAL A 452 7.44 45.35 18.50
C VAL A 452 7.68 44.26 17.46
N GLU A 453 8.52 43.29 17.81
CA GLU A 453 8.84 42.12 16.98
C GLU A 453 8.62 40.82 17.76
N TYR A 454 7.81 39.91 17.22
CA TYR A 454 7.57 38.58 17.79
C TYR A 454 8.10 37.48 16.88
N GLY A 455 8.66 36.44 17.50
CA GLY A 455 8.84 35.14 16.86
C GLY A 455 7.58 34.29 16.98
N VAL A 456 7.32 33.50 15.95
CA VAL A 456 6.46 32.33 15.95
C VAL A 456 7.33 31.15 15.55
N ALA A 457 7.41 30.12 16.38
CA ALA A 457 8.12 28.88 16.10
C ALA A 457 7.25 27.70 16.55
N VAL A 458 7.01 26.76 15.65
CA VAL A 458 6.10 25.63 15.84
C VAL A 458 6.71 24.36 15.24
N PRO A 459 6.55 23.18 15.86
CA PRO A 459 7.15 21.94 15.37
C PRO A 459 6.33 21.26 14.24
N TRP A 460 5.28 21.92 13.74
CA TRP A 460 4.50 21.50 12.57
C TRP A 460 4.77 22.46 11.39
N LEU A 461 4.54 21.98 10.17
CA LEU A 461 4.66 22.83 8.98
C LEU A 461 3.60 23.93 8.97
N VAL A 462 4.04 25.17 8.79
CA VAL A 462 3.18 26.34 8.63
C VAL A 462 2.53 26.29 7.26
N CYS A 463 1.19 26.20 7.22
CA CYS A 463 0.41 26.14 5.99
C CYS A 463 -0.47 27.39 5.76
N GLY A 464 -0.36 28.40 6.62
CA GLY A 464 -1.05 29.67 6.46
C GLY A 464 -1.12 30.48 7.76
N GLY A 465 -1.93 31.53 7.75
CA GLY A 465 -2.20 32.31 8.96
C GLY A 465 -2.99 33.59 8.70
N THR A 466 -3.23 34.34 9.76
CA THR A 466 -3.90 35.65 9.73
C THR A 466 -3.39 36.50 10.88
N LEU A 467 -3.21 37.80 10.65
CA LEU A 467 -2.91 38.78 11.68
C LEU A 467 -4.07 39.78 11.79
N THR A 468 -4.54 40.02 13.00
CA THR A 468 -5.55 41.05 13.30
C THR A 468 -4.92 42.13 14.15
N LEU A 469 -5.19 43.40 13.82
CA LEU A 469 -4.69 44.55 14.60
C LEU A 469 -5.69 45.71 14.64
N ALA A 470 -5.64 46.49 15.72
CA ALA A 470 -6.33 47.77 15.84
C ALA A 470 -5.40 48.82 16.46
N ILE A 471 -5.28 49.98 15.81
CA ILE A 471 -4.49 51.12 16.25
C ILE A 471 -5.36 52.38 16.16
N ASP A 472 -5.50 53.14 17.25
CA ASP A 472 -6.01 54.50 17.18
C ASP A 472 -4.87 55.51 17.05
N ARG A 473 -4.86 56.27 15.96
CA ARG A 473 -3.86 57.32 15.71
C ARG A 473 -4.32 58.70 16.21
N GLY A 474 -5.59 58.84 16.64
CA GLY A 474 -6.17 60.12 17.03
C GLY A 474 -6.06 61.17 15.92
N ASP A 475 -5.68 62.40 16.25
CA ASP A 475 -5.44 63.46 15.26
C ASP A 475 -4.04 63.37 14.59
N VAL A 476 -3.21 62.37 14.93
CA VAL A 476 -1.84 62.23 14.41
C VAL A 476 -1.83 61.48 13.08
N THR A 477 -1.40 62.14 12.00
CA THR A 477 -1.06 61.44 10.75
C THR A 477 0.18 60.57 10.97
N ALA A 478 0.00 59.25 11.06
CA ALA A 478 1.09 58.30 11.27
C ALA A 478 1.00 57.12 10.30
N ARG A 479 2.15 56.70 9.76
CA ARG A 479 2.27 55.43 9.02
C ARG A 479 2.39 54.30 10.04
N CYS A 480 1.46 53.35 9.98
CA CYS A 480 1.54 52.07 10.68
C CYS A 480 1.89 51.00 9.65
N ALA A 481 2.81 50.09 9.97
CA ALA A 481 3.24 49.02 9.08
C ALA A 481 3.44 47.70 9.83
N VAL A 482 3.00 46.61 9.21
CA VAL A 482 3.33 45.23 9.60
C VAL A 482 4.31 44.68 8.58
N GLU A 483 5.38 44.08 9.07
CA GLU A 483 6.39 43.39 8.29
C GLU A 483 6.51 41.93 8.74
N ILE A 484 6.87 41.03 7.82
CA ILE A 484 7.18 39.63 8.12
C ILE A 484 8.53 39.27 7.50
N ALA A 485 9.31 38.46 8.21
CA ALA A 485 10.43 37.70 7.68
C ALA A 485 10.14 36.21 7.90
N THR A 486 10.43 35.36 6.91
CA THR A 486 10.24 33.91 7.05
C THR A 486 11.46 33.24 7.70
N GLY A 487 11.32 32.00 8.18
CA GLY A 487 12.27 31.39 9.10
C GLY A 487 12.43 32.14 10.43
N GLN A 488 13.48 31.83 11.17
CA GLN A 488 13.83 32.46 12.46
C GLN A 488 15.21 33.14 12.45
N ALA A 489 15.91 33.20 11.31
CA ALA A 489 17.25 33.75 11.22
C ALA A 489 17.29 35.25 11.59
N PRO A 490 18.32 35.75 12.31
CA PRO A 490 18.41 37.17 12.71
C PRO A 490 18.41 38.14 11.52
N ASP A 491 18.99 37.71 10.41
CA ASP A 491 19.25 38.40 9.14
C ASP A 491 18.21 38.09 8.04
N ALA A 492 17.14 37.37 8.35
CA ALA A 492 16.05 37.08 7.43
C ALA A 492 15.43 38.36 6.81
N GLU A 493 15.08 38.30 5.52
CA GLU A 493 14.57 39.44 4.75
C GLU A 493 13.17 39.88 5.22
N TRP A 494 13.01 41.17 5.44
CA TRP A 494 11.76 41.78 5.89
C TRP A 494 10.98 42.36 4.72
N ARG A 495 9.73 41.93 4.57
CA ARG A 495 8.75 42.47 3.63
C ARG A 495 7.61 43.15 4.38
N THR A 496 7.20 44.33 3.95
CA THR A 496 5.95 44.94 4.43
C THR A 496 4.77 44.15 3.88
N VAL A 497 3.92 43.63 4.77
CA VAL A 497 2.73 42.81 4.42
C VAL A 497 1.42 43.59 4.54
N TRP A 498 1.44 44.69 5.28
CA TRP A 498 0.34 45.64 5.39
C TRP A 498 0.88 47.00 5.84
N GLU A 499 0.29 48.09 5.34
CA GLU A 499 0.53 49.43 5.85
C GLU A 499 -0.72 50.32 5.76
N SER A 500 -0.77 51.35 6.60
CA SER A 500 -1.78 52.41 6.54
C SER A 500 -1.20 53.72 7.07
N GLU A 501 -1.37 54.80 6.31
CA GLU A 501 -1.01 56.16 6.70
C GLU A 501 -2.27 57.04 6.79
N GLY A 502 -2.29 57.96 7.76
CA GLY A 502 -3.39 58.89 8.00
C GLY A 502 -3.64 59.10 9.51
N PRO A 503 -4.57 59.98 9.87
CA PRO A 503 -5.09 60.08 11.23
C PRO A 503 -6.15 59.00 11.50
N GLY A 504 -6.69 59.03 12.72
CA GLY A 504 -7.82 58.25 13.18
C GLY A 504 -7.55 56.75 13.31
N LYS A 505 -8.57 56.05 13.81
CA LYS A 505 -8.54 54.62 14.06
C LYS A 505 -8.48 53.78 12.80
N VAL A 506 -7.59 52.79 12.80
CA VAL A 506 -7.46 51.77 11.77
C VAL A 506 -7.56 50.38 12.41
N GLN A 507 -8.35 49.50 11.78
CA GLN A 507 -8.41 48.08 12.11
C GLN A 507 -8.13 47.29 10.83
N ALA A 508 -7.34 46.22 10.93
CA ALA A 508 -6.97 45.41 9.78
C ALA A 508 -6.99 43.91 10.12
N VAL A 509 -7.38 43.12 9.13
CA VAL A 509 -7.22 41.67 9.09
C VAL A 509 -6.33 41.37 7.88
N VAL A 510 -5.11 40.93 8.14
CA VAL A 510 -4.06 40.68 7.15
C VAL A 510 -3.94 39.17 6.95
N PRO A 511 -4.44 38.60 5.83
CA PRO A 511 -4.26 37.19 5.53
C PRO A 511 -2.78 36.93 5.22
N LEU A 512 -2.18 35.92 5.86
CA LEU A 512 -0.75 35.63 5.73
C LEU A 512 -0.47 34.51 4.72
N ASP A 513 -1.49 33.83 4.22
CA ASP A 513 -1.40 32.63 3.36
C ASP A 513 -0.56 32.83 2.09
N ALA A 514 -0.79 33.93 1.37
CA ALA A 514 -0.08 34.26 0.12
C ALA A 514 1.30 34.91 0.37
N LEU A 515 1.74 34.97 1.64
CA LEU A 515 2.97 35.61 2.07
C LEU A 515 3.90 34.57 2.70
N LEU A 516 3.43 33.85 3.72
CA LEU A 516 4.15 32.71 4.30
C LEU A 516 4.56 31.75 3.19
N ALA A 517 5.78 31.23 3.24
CA ALA A 517 6.37 30.45 2.15
C ALA A 517 5.85 29.00 2.14
N VAL A 518 4.51 28.85 2.07
CA VAL A 518 3.81 27.55 2.07
C VAL A 518 4.08 26.72 0.80
N ARG A 519 4.81 27.29 -0.17
CA ARG A 519 5.39 26.65 -1.35
C ARG A 519 6.89 26.95 -1.34
N SER A 520 7.65 26.20 -0.54
CA SER A 520 9.11 26.33 -0.43
C SER A 520 9.78 25.06 0.08
N ASP A 521 11.04 24.89 -0.30
CA ASP A 521 12.01 24.00 0.35
C ASP A 521 13.26 24.81 0.77
N PRO A 522 13.80 24.61 1.98
CA PRO A 522 13.20 23.85 3.10
C PRO A 522 11.94 24.54 3.63
N PRO A 523 10.89 23.78 4.04
CA PRO A 523 9.62 24.37 4.41
C PRO A 523 9.61 25.03 5.79
N GLU A 524 8.66 25.96 5.96
CA GLU A 524 8.57 26.85 7.11
C GLU A 524 8.01 26.19 8.38
N PHE A 525 8.78 26.23 9.45
CA PHE A 525 8.39 25.89 10.84
C PHE A 525 8.20 27.13 11.73
N GLY A 526 8.27 28.34 11.16
CA GLY A 526 8.15 29.57 11.92
C GLY A 526 8.38 30.84 11.09
N TYR A 527 8.06 31.99 11.66
CA TYR A 527 8.30 33.30 11.05
C TYR A 527 8.50 34.37 12.13
N ARG A 528 9.08 35.51 11.75
CA ARG A 528 9.17 36.72 12.58
C ARG A 528 8.19 37.75 12.05
N VAL A 529 7.49 38.45 12.94
CA VAL A 529 6.57 39.53 12.59
C VAL A 529 6.93 40.79 13.36
N ARG A 530 6.94 41.93 12.67
CA ARG A 530 7.20 43.25 13.26
C ARG A 530 6.01 44.16 13.00
N LEU A 531 5.55 44.85 14.04
CA LEU A 531 4.67 46.00 13.93
C LEU A 531 5.49 47.26 14.20
N SER A 532 5.27 48.32 13.43
CA SER A 532 5.90 49.63 13.63
C SER A 532 4.93 50.78 13.38
N VAL A 533 5.14 51.92 14.06
CA VAL A 533 4.44 53.19 13.83
C VAL A 533 5.45 54.33 13.68
N SER A 534 5.22 55.25 12.74
CA SER A 534 6.18 56.33 12.43
C SER A 534 6.26 57.38 13.55
N GLU A 535 5.12 57.83 14.07
CA GLU A 535 5.03 58.92 15.04
C GLU A 535 4.77 58.44 16.48
N SER A 536 5.10 59.28 17.45
CA SER A 536 4.54 59.20 18.81
C SER A 536 3.09 59.68 18.84
N GLY A 537 2.25 59.06 19.65
CA GLY A 537 0.82 59.38 19.79
C GLY A 537 -0.10 58.16 19.65
N PRO A 538 0.04 57.34 18.58
CA PRO A 538 -0.83 56.20 18.32
C PRO A 538 -0.90 55.18 19.46
N ALA A 539 -2.09 54.62 19.70
CA ALA A 539 -2.36 53.59 20.69
C ALA A 539 -2.66 52.25 19.99
N LEU A 540 -1.89 51.21 20.29
CA LEU A 540 -2.15 49.83 19.91
C LEU A 540 -3.16 49.22 20.89
N GLU A 541 -4.35 48.90 20.39
CA GLU A 541 -5.47 48.33 21.17
C GLU A 541 -5.64 46.82 20.97
N GLU A 542 -5.32 46.31 19.79
CA GLU A 542 -5.45 44.90 19.43
C GLU A 542 -4.24 44.47 18.60
N LEU A 543 -3.70 43.31 18.94
CA LEU A 543 -2.83 42.51 18.08
C LEU A 543 -3.10 41.04 18.38
N THR A 544 -3.42 40.26 17.34
CA THR A 544 -3.55 38.80 17.42
C THR A 544 -2.87 38.16 16.20
N LEU A 545 -2.06 37.15 16.45
CA LEU A 545 -1.48 36.27 15.44
C LEU A 545 -2.23 34.95 15.42
N VAL A 546 -2.59 34.46 14.25
CA VAL A 546 -3.06 33.10 14.01
C VAL A 546 -2.13 32.44 12.99
N THR A 547 -1.61 31.26 13.33
CA THR A 547 -0.75 30.45 12.47
C THR A 547 -1.43 29.12 12.21
N ASP A 548 -1.83 28.86 10.97
CA ASP A 548 -2.38 27.58 10.57
C ASP A 548 -1.23 26.59 10.29
N ILE A 549 -1.35 25.38 10.84
CA ILE A 549 -0.36 24.32 10.70
C ILE A 549 -0.99 23.07 10.08
N MET A 550 -0.19 22.32 9.33
CA MET A 550 -0.54 20.98 8.85
C MET A 550 -0.20 19.94 9.92
N ALA A 551 -1.17 19.08 10.27
CA ALA A 551 -1.01 18.04 11.27
C ALA A 551 -1.73 16.75 10.88
N ALA A 552 -1.12 15.60 11.19
CA ALA A 552 -1.70 14.28 10.96
C ALA A 552 -2.78 14.00 12.03
N PRO A 553 -4.08 13.88 11.69
CA PRO A 553 -5.16 13.76 12.68
C PRO A 553 -5.06 12.53 13.60
N LEU A 554 -4.25 11.53 13.19
CA LEU A 554 -4.02 10.29 13.94
C LEU A 554 -3.01 10.43 15.08
N SER A 555 -2.19 11.50 15.10
CA SER A 555 -1.35 11.86 16.26
C SER A 555 -2.12 12.59 17.36
N LEU A 556 -3.15 13.35 16.99
CA LEU A 556 -3.75 14.35 17.88
C LEU A 556 -4.50 13.70 19.07
N PRO A 557 -4.45 14.30 20.28
CA PRO A 557 -5.00 13.68 21.50
C PRO A 557 -6.54 13.61 21.49
N ARG A 558 -7.07 12.42 21.19
CA ARG A 558 -8.48 12.21 20.82
C ARG A 558 -9.27 11.33 21.78
N LEU A 559 -10.57 11.59 21.89
CA LEU A 559 -11.54 10.77 22.60
C LEU A 559 -11.99 9.57 21.75
N GLN A 560 -12.35 8.49 22.46
CA GLN A 560 -12.99 7.26 21.99
C GLN A 560 -14.22 6.98 22.88
N LEU A 561 -15.13 6.09 22.47
CA LEU A 561 -16.32 5.76 23.26
C LEU A 561 -15.97 5.23 24.66
N GLY A 562 -16.68 5.72 25.68
CA GLY A 562 -16.49 5.37 27.09
C GLY A 562 -15.65 6.38 27.87
N ASP A 563 -15.05 5.93 28.98
CA ASP A 563 -14.24 6.76 29.87
C ASP A 563 -12.82 6.95 29.32
N ASN A 564 -12.48 8.18 28.92
CA ASN A 564 -11.15 8.50 28.44
C ASN A 564 -10.26 9.02 29.57
N LYS A 565 -9.21 8.28 29.93
CA LYS A 565 -8.11 8.81 30.77
C LYS A 565 -7.40 9.91 29.99
N VAL A 566 -7.23 11.08 30.58
CA VAL A 566 -6.41 12.17 30.03
C VAL A 566 -5.28 12.47 31.02
N ALA A 567 -4.04 12.39 30.56
CA ALA A 567 -2.86 12.69 31.35
C ALA A 567 -2.16 13.97 30.85
N TRP A 568 -1.84 14.88 31.77
CA TRP A 568 -1.12 16.12 31.48
C TRP A 568 0.37 16.01 31.86
N THR A 569 1.24 16.45 30.96
CA THR A 569 2.66 16.69 31.27
C THR A 569 3.14 17.99 30.64
N ASP A 570 4.04 18.70 31.33
CA ASP A 570 4.75 19.86 30.81
C ASP A 570 6.15 19.94 31.43
N ALA A 571 7.05 20.72 30.83
CA ALA A 571 8.44 20.89 31.23
C ALA A 571 8.70 22.20 32.01
N SER A 572 7.66 22.86 32.53
CA SER A 572 7.78 24.20 33.11
C SER A 572 8.32 24.15 34.55
N PRO A 573 9.44 24.82 34.86
CA PRO A 573 10.03 24.81 36.20
C PRO A 573 9.30 25.72 37.21
N GLY A 574 8.50 26.67 36.72
CA GLY A 574 7.73 27.63 37.52
C GLY A 574 6.29 27.18 37.78
N PRO A 575 5.42 28.08 38.28
CA PRO A 575 3.98 27.85 38.27
C PRO A 575 3.43 27.80 36.83
N ARG A 576 2.35 27.05 36.62
CA ARG A 576 1.54 27.09 35.40
C ARG A 576 0.08 27.38 35.73
N HIS A 577 -0.65 27.97 34.79
CA HIS A 577 -2.11 28.07 34.84
C HIS A 577 -2.65 27.94 33.42
N ILE A 578 -2.92 26.69 33.03
CA ILE A 578 -3.45 26.34 31.71
C ILE A 578 -4.95 26.13 31.80
N THR A 579 -5.68 26.59 30.80
CA THR A 579 -7.07 26.21 30.55
C THR A 579 -7.08 25.26 29.35
N VAL A 580 -7.43 24.00 29.60
CA VAL A 580 -7.69 23.00 28.56
C VAL A 580 -9.19 22.96 28.29
N THR A 581 -9.60 23.20 27.05
CA THR A 581 -11.01 23.09 26.63
C THR A 581 -11.13 22.04 25.54
N GLN A 582 -11.87 20.96 25.81
CA GLN A 582 -12.09 19.88 24.86
C GLN A 582 -13.55 19.88 24.41
N ARG A 583 -13.76 19.91 23.09
CA ARG A 583 -15.07 19.95 22.43
C ARG A 583 -15.24 18.71 21.57
N TRP A 584 -16.31 17.96 21.82
CA TRP A 584 -16.64 16.77 21.06
C TRP A 584 -18.13 16.71 20.72
N ARG A 585 -18.51 15.69 19.95
CA ARG A 585 -19.89 15.39 19.61
C ARG A 585 -20.21 13.92 19.84
N GLU A 586 -21.41 13.66 20.31
CA GLU A 586 -21.93 12.33 20.60
C GLU A 586 -23.14 12.04 19.69
N THR A 587 -23.33 10.79 19.27
CA THR A 587 -24.49 10.42 18.46
C THR A 587 -24.91 8.98 18.69
N ASP A 588 -26.22 8.76 18.76
CA ASP A 588 -26.87 7.44 18.71
C ASP A 588 -27.64 7.25 17.38
N ALA A 589 -27.48 8.18 16.42
CA ALA A 589 -28.27 8.25 15.19
C ALA A 589 -27.93 7.17 14.16
N VAL A 590 -26.88 6.38 14.41
CA VAL A 590 -26.48 5.22 13.60
C VAL A 590 -26.31 4.03 14.56
N PRO A 591 -27.19 3.01 14.54
CA PRO A 591 -26.97 1.81 15.33
C PRO A 591 -25.80 1.01 14.76
N LEU A 592 -24.96 0.45 15.64
CA LEU A 592 -23.97 -0.53 15.23
C LEU A 592 -24.66 -1.87 14.94
N LEU A 593 -24.29 -2.50 13.82
CA LEU A 593 -24.76 -3.85 13.51
C LEU A 593 -24.16 -4.88 14.49
N PRO A 594 -24.90 -5.94 14.87
CA PRO A 594 -24.37 -7.03 15.68
C PRO A 594 -23.31 -7.84 14.91
N PRO A 595 -22.38 -8.51 15.59
CA PRO A 595 -21.39 -9.35 14.92
C PRO A 595 -22.07 -10.55 14.23
N PRO A 596 -21.47 -11.13 13.17
CA PRO A 596 -22.04 -12.30 12.49
C PRO A 596 -22.38 -13.42 13.47
N PRO A 597 -23.67 -13.85 13.55
CA PRO A 597 -24.12 -14.77 14.58
C PRO A 597 -23.64 -16.19 14.29
N ALA A 598 -22.86 -16.78 15.21
CA ALA A 598 -22.31 -18.14 15.12
C ALA A 598 -21.68 -18.46 13.73
N PRO A 599 -20.42 -18.04 13.51
CA PRO A 599 -19.70 -18.33 12.27
C PRO A 599 -19.70 -19.82 11.87
N LEU A 600 -19.53 -20.09 10.58
CA LEU A 600 -19.74 -21.42 10.00
C LEU A 600 -18.46 -22.26 9.93
N PHE A 601 -17.32 -21.64 9.60
CA PHE A 601 -16.03 -22.34 9.49
C PHE A 601 -14.85 -21.37 9.59
N PRO A 602 -13.70 -21.77 10.17
CA PRO A 602 -13.45 -22.97 10.99
C PRO A 602 -14.22 -22.98 12.33
N GLN A 603 -14.79 -24.13 12.70
CA GLN A 603 -15.52 -24.30 13.96
C GLN A 603 -14.59 -24.21 15.20
N PRO A 604 -15.07 -23.73 16.36
CA PRO A 604 -14.21 -23.36 17.47
C PRO A 604 -13.63 -24.60 18.17
N GLY A 605 -12.32 -24.57 18.42
CA GLY A 605 -11.56 -25.68 19.01
C GLY A 605 -11.38 -26.89 18.09
N THR A 606 -11.70 -26.78 16.79
CA THR A 606 -11.61 -27.92 15.86
C THR A 606 -10.25 -28.00 15.14
N ALA A 607 -9.93 -29.20 14.68
CA ALA A 607 -8.80 -29.47 13.79
C ALA A 607 -9.30 -29.57 12.34
N VAL A 608 -8.64 -28.85 11.42
CA VAL A 608 -9.05 -28.72 10.02
C VAL A 608 -8.07 -29.47 9.10
N ALA A 609 -8.56 -30.53 8.44
CA ALA A 609 -7.84 -31.27 7.40
C ALA A 609 -8.37 -30.89 6.01
N ALA A 610 -7.97 -29.70 5.53
CA ALA A 610 -8.31 -29.17 4.21
C ALA A 610 -7.10 -28.42 3.64
N ASP A 611 -6.83 -28.51 2.34
CA ASP A 611 -5.68 -27.82 1.72
C ASP A 611 -5.90 -26.31 1.58
N ARG A 612 -7.15 -25.87 1.39
CA ARG A 612 -7.59 -24.48 1.53
C ARG A 612 -8.61 -24.36 2.67
N ILE A 613 -8.59 -23.23 3.37
CA ILE A 613 -9.59 -22.89 4.40
C ILE A 613 -10.44 -21.73 3.89
N GLU A 614 -11.74 -22.00 3.75
CA GLU A 614 -12.77 -20.97 3.56
C GLU A 614 -13.27 -20.51 4.94
N TYR A 615 -13.01 -19.26 5.29
CA TYR A 615 -13.67 -18.65 6.44
C TYR A 615 -15.07 -18.24 6.02
N ALA A 616 -16.09 -18.67 6.75
CA ALA A 616 -17.49 -18.41 6.40
C ALA A 616 -18.32 -18.10 7.64
N TRP A 617 -19.34 -17.24 7.47
CA TRP A 617 -20.30 -16.86 8.51
C TRP A 617 -21.68 -16.56 7.88
N PRO A 618 -22.77 -16.50 8.65
CA PRO A 618 -24.06 -16.08 8.12
C PRO A 618 -24.05 -14.61 7.71
N GLU A 619 -24.78 -14.29 6.63
CA GLU A 619 -25.00 -12.91 6.20
C GLU A 619 -25.76 -12.11 7.28
N VAL A 620 -25.28 -10.91 7.58
CA VAL A 620 -25.91 -9.97 8.52
C VAL A 620 -26.71 -8.95 7.71
N PRO A 621 -28.02 -8.77 7.97
CA PRO A 621 -28.82 -7.74 7.31
C PRO A 621 -28.18 -6.35 7.40
N ASP A 622 -28.33 -5.57 6.32
CA ASP A 622 -27.82 -4.20 6.16
C ASP A 622 -26.27 -4.06 6.22
N ALA A 623 -25.52 -5.15 6.36
CA ALA A 623 -24.06 -5.14 6.32
C ALA A 623 -23.55 -4.84 4.90
N ARG A 624 -22.63 -3.87 4.80
CA ARG A 624 -22.01 -3.44 3.53
C ARG A 624 -20.65 -4.11 3.29
N ARG A 625 -19.94 -4.49 4.36
CA ARG A 625 -18.67 -5.24 4.36
C ARG A 625 -18.51 -6.05 5.64
N TYR A 626 -17.59 -7.00 5.64
CA TYR A 626 -17.12 -7.76 6.79
C TYR A 626 -15.60 -7.64 6.92
N ARG A 627 -15.06 -7.43 8.12
CA ARG A 627 -13.62 -7.58 8.39
C ARG A 627 -13.38 -8.92 9.06
N LEU A 628 -12.62 -9.79 8.39
CA LEU A 628 -12.03 -11.01 8.94
C LEU A 628 -10.68 -10.66 9.55
N GLN A 629 -10.35 -11.25 10.70
CA GLN A 629 -9.00 -11.27 11.25
C GLN A 629 -8.59 -12.67 11.68
N VAL A 630 -7.38 -13.09 11.29
CA VAL A 630 -6.70 -14.30 11.77
C VAL A 630 -5.34 -13.92 12.34
N SER A 631 -4.98 -14.42 13.52
CA SER A 631 -3.70 -14.16 14.18
C SER A 631 -3.16 -15.41 14.88
N LEU A 632 -1.85 -15.39 15.18
CA LEU A 632 -1.20 -16.34 16.08
C LEU A 632 -1.32 -15.92 17.56
N ARG A 633 -1.91 -14.75 17.85
CA ARG A 633 -2.08 -14.21 19.20
C ARG A 633 -3.57 -13.99 19.53
N PRO A 634 -4.02 -14.26 20.77
CA PRO A 634 -5.41 -14.03 21.20
C PRO A 634 -5.79 -12.55 21.31
N ASP A 635 -4.82 -11.64 21.35
CA ASP A 635 -5.05 -10.19 21.37
C ASP A 635 -5.21 -9.57 19.97
N PHE A 636 -4.88 -10.32 18.92
CA PHE A 636 -4.82 -9.85 17.53
C PHE A 636 -3.92 -8.61 17.37
N ALA A 637 -2.78 -8.59 18.08
CA ALA A 637 -1.81 -7.50 18.00
C ALA A 637 -1.31 -7.25 16.57
N TRP A 638 -1.18 -8.29 15.74
CA TRP A 638 -0.95 -8.24 14.28
C TRP A 638 -1.55 -9.48 13.60
N PRO A 639 -1.82 -9.47 12.28
CA PRO A 639 -2.31 -10.64 11.55
C PRO A 639 -1.29 -11.77 11.45
N TYR A 640 -1.79 -12.99 11.23
CA TYR A 640 -0.96 -14.14 10.84
C TYR A 640 -0.34 -13.93 9.46
N ARG A 641 -1.12 -13.38 8.51
CA ARG A 641 -0.74 -13.09 7.11
C ARG A 641 -1.54 -11.88 6.61
N PRO A 642 -1.02 -11.02 5.72
CA PRO A 642 -1.75 -9.87 5.16
C PRO A 642 -3.12 -10.25 4.57
N GLY A 643 -3.17 -11.33 3.77
CA GLY A 643 -4.41 -11.85 3.17
C GLY A 643 -5.45 -12.42 4.15
N LEU A 644 -5.25 -12.27 5.46
CA LEU A 644 -6.15 -12.70 6.53
C LEU A 644 -6.46 -11.61 7.59
N ASP A 645 -6.15 -10.33 7.30
CA ASP A 645 -6.78 -9.15 7.93
C ASP A 645 -7.45 -8.31 6.85
N VAL A 646 -8.64 -8.75 6.40
CA VAL A 646 -9.28 -8.26 5.16
C VAL A 646 -10.71 -7.80 5.39
N ALA A 647 -11.12 -6.74 4.69
CA ALA A 647 -12.39 -6.04 4.77
C ALA A 647 -13.17 -6.13 3.43
N ILE A 648 -13.99 -7.17 3.31
CA ILE A 648 -14.56 -7.70 2.05
C ILE A 648 -16.09 -7.51 1.96
N PRO A 649 -16.71 -7.56 0.76
CA PRO A 649 -18.17 -7.45 0.62
C PRO A 649 -18.91 -8.76 0.95
N THR A 650 -18.28 -9.93 0.79
CA THR A 650 -18.93 -11.26 0.92
C THR A 650 -18.89 -11.81 2.35
N PRO A 651 -19.84 -12.68 2.75
CA PRO A 651 -19.84 -13.35 4.05
C PRO A 651 -18.92 -14.59 4.12
N ALA A 652 -17.97 -14.70 3.17
CA ALA A 652 -16.95 -15.76 3.13
C ALA A 652 -15.67 -15.26 2.45
N TRP A 653 -14.52 -15.88 2.81
CA TRP A 653 -13.19 -15.59 2.28
C TRP A 653 -12.32 -16.84 2.19
N THR A 654 -11.61 -17.00 1.06
CA THR A 654 -10.62 -18.06 0.85
C THR A 654 -9.37 -17.47 0.22
N VAL A 655 -8.19 -17.70 0.81
CA VAL A 655 -6.90 -17.44 0.14
C VAL A 655 -6.64 -18.60 -0.82
N PRO A 656 -6.40 -18.37 -2.13
CA PRO A 656 -6.42 -19.41 -3.16
C PRO A 656 -5.13 -20.25 -3.26
N PHE A 657 -4.43 -20.43 -2.13
CA PHE A 657 -3.15 -21.16 -2.05
C PHE A 657 -3.24 -22.34 -1.08
N ASP A 658 -2.63 -23.44 -1.47
CA ASP A 658 -2.70 -24.72 -0.74
C ASP A 658 -1.70 -24.76 0.43
N GLY A 659 -2.12 -25.27 1.59
CA GLY A 659 -1.24 -25.56 2.73
C GLY A 659 -0.52 -24.35 3.32
N ILE A 660 -1.20 -23.19 3.37
CA ILE A 660 -0.73 -21.93 3.97
C ILE A 660 -0.78 -21.89 5.51
N TYR A 661 -0.86 -23.05 6.16
CA TYR A 661 -0.93 -23.23 7.61
C TYR A 661 0.14 -24.24 8.06
N SER A 662 0.36 -24.33 9.37
CA SER A 662 1.44 -25.11 9.97
C SER A 662 0.86 -26.03 11.05
N PRO A 663 1.02 -27.37 10.97
CA PRO A 663 0.39 -28.27 11.92
C PRO A 663 1.05 -28.18 13.30
N GLY A 664 0.20 -28.32 14.32
CA GLY A 664 0.56 -28.07 15.72
C GLY A 664 0.46 -26.59 16.16
N VAL A 665 0.08 -25.67 15.26
CA VAL A 665 -0.15 -24.26 15.58
C VAL A 665 -1.64 -24.01 15.85
N THR A 666 -1.93 -23.20 16.86
CA THR A 666 -3.28 -22.69 17.15
C THR A 666 -3.47 -21.33 16.50
N TYR A 667 -4.49 -21.21 15.68
CA TYR A 667 -4.88 -19.97 15.01
C TYR A 667 -6.09 -19.36 15.70
N TYR A 668 -6.04 -18.07 16.00
CA TYR A 668 -7.14 -17.28 16.55
C TYR A 668 -7.82 -16.53 15.42
N TRP A 669 -9.16 -16.56 15.35
CA TRP A 669 -9.89 -15.82 14.34
C TRP A 669 -11.17 -15.15 14.87
N ARG A 670 -11.58 -14.07 14.22
CA ARG A 670 -12.79 -13.30 14.54
C ARG A 670 -13.28 -12.54 13.31
N VAL A 671 -14.55 -12.14 13.32
CA VAL A 671 -15.17 -11.35 12.24
C VAL A 671 -16.06 -10.24 12.80
N ARG A 672 -16.14 -9.09 12.11
CA ARG A 672 -17.12 -8.03 12.36
C ARG A 672 -17.74 -7.54 11.06
N CYS A 673 -18.95 -6.99 11.10
CA CYS A 673 -19.60 -6.34 9.97
C CYS A 673 -19.46 -4.81 10.03
N MET A 674 -19.60 -4.16 8.87
CA MET A 674 -19.76 -2.72 8.70
C MET A 674 -21.19 -2.42 8.26
N GLY A 675 -21.88 -1.53 8.96
CA GLY A 675 -23.20 -1.04 8.58
C GLY A 675 -23.13 0.22 7.72
N GLU A 676 -24.11 1.10 7.90
CA GLU A 676 -24.14 2.38 7.19
C GLU A 676 -23.04 3.34 7.66
N ARG A 677 -22.75 4.34 6.81
CA ARG A 677 -21.77 5.43 7.06
C ARG A 677 -20.35 4.97 7.45
N GLY A 678 -19.99 3.72 7.15
CA GLY A 678 -18.68 3.14 7.49
C GLY A 678 -18.56 2.63 8.94
N ALA A 679 -19.66 2.59 9.69
CA ALA A 679 -19.65 2.19 11.10
C ALA A 679 -19.41 0.67 11.26
N TRP A 680 -18.28 0.31 11.89
CA TRP A 680 -17.96 -1.06 12.26
C TRP A 680 -18.68 -1.49 13.55
N GLY A 681 -19.38 -2.62 13.49
CA GLY A 681 -19.89 -3.30 14.68
C GLY A 681 -18.78 -3.85 15.58
N PRO A 682 -19.13 -4.38 16.77
CA PRO A 682 -18.19 -5.11 17.60
C PRO A 682 -17.71 -6.38 16.89
N TRP A 683 -16.62 -6.96 17.38
CA TRP A 683 -16.14 -8.26 16.93
C TRP A 683 -17.03 -9.41 17.42
N SER A 684 -17.06 -10.50 16.66
CA SER A 684 -17.51 -11.80 17.15
C SER A 684 -16.69 -12.26 18.35
N ASP A 685 -17.17 -13.30 19.03
CA ASP A 685 -16.31 -14.12 19.89
C ASP A 685 -15.04 -14.53 19.14
N THR A 686 -13.93 -14.61 19.87
CA THR A 686 -12.65 -15.11 19.33
C THR A 686 -12.69 -16.62 19.27
N TRP A 687 -12.64 -17.17 18.06
CA TRP A 687 -12.64 -18.60 17.81
C TRP A 687 -11.21 -19.09 17.57
N THR A 688 -10.99 -20.39 17.77
CA THR A 688 -9.68 -21.03 17.57
C THR A 688 -9.80 -22.27 16.71
N PHE A 689 -8.74 -22.62 15.97
CA PHE A 689 -8.62 -23.90 15.29
C PHE A 689 -7.15 -24.34 15.17
N THR A 690 -6.91 -25.61 14.86
CA THR A 690 -5.61 -26.13 14.41
C THR A 690 -5.70 -26.66 12.99
N TRP A 691 -4.58 -26.74 12.28
CA TRP A 691 -4.53 -27.33 10.94
C TRP A 691 -3.86 -28.71 10.98
N ASP A 692 -4.53 -29.72 10.42
CA ASP A 692 -4.12 -31.13 10.46
C ASP A 692 -3.79 -31.62 9.03
N GLY A 693 -2.83 -30.95 8.39
CA GLY A 693 -2.26 -31.35 7.10
C GLY A 693 -0.74 -31.57 7.16
N PRO A 694 -0.12 -32.12 6.11
CA PRO A 694 1.30 -32.39 6.08
C PRO A 694 2.13 -31.11 5.89
N ARG A 695 3.36 -31.09 6.42
CA ARG A 695 4.35 -30.02 6.13
C ARG A 695 5.10 -30.27 4.83
N VAL A 696 5.68 -29.22 4.28
CA VAL A 696 6.36 -29.26 2.97
C VAL A 696 7.55 -30.22 2.97
N PRO A 697 7.86 -30.89 1.85
CA PRO A 697 9.07 -31.69 1.69
C PRO A 697 10.35 -30.84 1.88
N VAL A 698 11.41 -31.46 2.41
CA VAL A 698 12.69 -30.79 2.72
C VAL A 698 13.87 -31.55 2.09
N ASP A 699 15.03 -30.89 1.96
CA ASP A 699 16.24 -31.46 1.31
C ASP A 699 15.92 -31.95 -0.13
N VAL A 700 15.12 -31.16 -0.86
CA VAL A 700 14.76 -31.42 -2.26
C VAL A 700 15.96 -31.07 -3.15
N ARG A 701 16.42 -32.04 -3.93
CA ARG A 701 17.66 -31.91 -4.73
C ARG A 701 17.69 -32.84 -5.94
N ALA A 702 18.45 -32.44 -6.94
CA ALA A 702 18.67 -33.19 -8.16
C ALA A 702 19.90 -34.12 -8.08
N ALA A 703 19.82 -35.27 -8.72
CA ALA A 703 20.96 -36.16 -9.03
C ALA A 703 20.94 -36.46 -10.53
N ALA A 704 21.89 -35.90 -11.27
CA ALA A 704 21.99 -36.01 -12.73
C ALA A 704 23.05 -37.05 -13.14
N LYS A 705 22.69 -37.97 -14.04
CA LYS A 705 23.57 -39.05 -14.54
C LYS A 705 23.09 -39.59 -15.89
N ASP A 706 24.02 -39.84 -16.81
CA ASP A 706 23.80 -40.57 -18.08
C ASP A 706 22.59 -40.08 -18.92
N GLY A 707 22.34 -38.76 -18.94
CA GLY A 707 21.23 -38.13 -19.66
C GLY A 707 19.89 -38.15 -18.93
N ARG A 708 19.88 -38.55 -17.66
CA ARG A 708 18.71 -38.59 -16.77
C ARG A 708 18.92 -37.74 -15.52
N VAL A 709 17.83 -37.27 -14.91
CA VAL A 709 17.87 -36.57 -13.62
C VAL A 709 16.77 -37.08 -12.71
N THR A 710 17.17 -37.57 -11.53
CA THR A 710 16.28 -37.98 -10.45
C THR A 710 16.24 -36.91 -9.37
N LEU A 711 15.05 -36.49 -8.96
CA LEU A 711 14.85 -35.72 -7.74
C LEU A 711 14.83 -36.65 -6.53
N HIS A 712 15.43 -36.19 -5.44
CA HIS A 712 15.35 -36.81 -4.12
C HIS A 712 14.90 -35.76 -3.11
N TRP A 713 14.14 -36.18 -2.10
CA TRP A 713 13.73 -35.33 -0.98
C TRP A 713 13.61 -36.15 0.31
N LYS A 714 13.29 -35.48 1.41
CA LYS A 714 12.89 -36.08 2.69
C LYS A 714 11.45 -35.71 3.03
N PRO A 715 10.69 -36.60 3.68
CA PRO A 715 9.47 -36.21 4.40
C PRO A 715 9.85 -35.19 5.48
N ASN A 716 9.02 -34.18 5.69
CA ASN A 716 9.24 -33.23 6.79
C ASN A 716 9.38 -33.97 8.12
N PRO A 717 10.35 -33.65 8.98
CA PRO A 717 10.49 -34.28 10.30
C PRO A 717 9.38 -33.87 11.28
N ARG A 718 8.67 -32.77 11.02
CA ARG A 718 7.53 -32.28 11.83
C ARG A 718 6.19 -32.56 11.14
N GLY A 719 5.12 -32.61 11.93
CA GLY A 719 3.74 -32.76 11.44
C GLY A 719 3.35 -34.18 11.02
N PRO A 720 2.12 -34.36 10.48
CA PRO A 720 1.65 -35.63 9.92
C PRO A 720 2.57 -36.18 8.84
N ARG A 721 2.72 -37.51 8.79
CA ARG A 721 3.49 -38.16 7.72
C ARG A 721 2.65 -38.25 6.44
N PRO A 722 3.13 -37.75 5.29
CA PRO A 722 2.45 -37.93 4.02
C PRO A 722 2.48 -39.40 3.56
N VAL A 723 1.52 -39.78 2.72
CA VAL A 723 1.43 -41.10 2.07
C VAL A 723 1.80 -41.03 0.59
N ALA A 724 1.82 -39.84 0.01
CA ALA A 724 2.21 -39.58 -1.37
C ALA A 724 2.84 -38.19 -1.53
N TYR A 725 3.46 -37.98 -2.69
CA TYR A 725 4.04 -36.72 -3.13
C TYR A 725 3.62 -36.41 -4.56
N GLU A 726 3.32 -35.15 -4.82
CA GLU A 726 3.09 -34.62 -6.17
C GLU A 726 4.29 -33.74 -6.56
N VAL A 727 4.84 -33.96 -7.74
CA VAL A 727 6.05 -33.32 -8.26
C VAL A 727 5.65 -32.41 -9.42
N TYR A 728 6.11 -31.17 -9.36
CA TYR A 728 5.79 -30.12 -10.33
C TYR A 728 7.08 -29.61 -10.97
N GLY A 729 7.06 -29.33 -12.27
CA GLY A 729 8.20 -28.83 -13.05
C GLY A 729 7.83 -27.60 -13.88
N SER A 730 8.77 -26.67 -14.05
CA SER A 730 8.67 -25.52 -14.95
C SER A 730 10.04 -25.00 -15.37
N GLY A 731 10.14 -24.42 -16.57
CA GLY A 731 11.29 -23.63 -17.00
C GLY A 731 11.37 -22.26 -16.29
N ILE A 732 10.29 -21.82 -15.63
CA ILE A 732 10.20 -20.54 -14.94
C ILE A 732 10.77 -20.65 -13.52
N ARG A 733 11.69 -19.74 -13.18
CA ARG A 733 12.24 -19.58 -11.82
C ARG A 733 11.16 -18.99 -10.90
N GLY A 734 11.07 -19.48 -9.67
CA GLY A 734 10.09 -18.98 -8.72
C GLY A 734 8.62 -19.28 -9.09
N PHE A 735 8.35 -20.26 -9.97
CA PHE A 735 7.00 -20.58 -10.45
C PHE A 735 6.02 -21.08 -9.38
N THR A 736 4.73 -20.82 -9.60
CA THR A 736 3.58 -21.31 -8.83
C THR A 736 3.23 -22.75 -9.23
N VAL A 737 2.91 -23.63 -8.27
CA VAL A 737 2.48 -25.01 -8.60
C VAL A 737 1.02 -25.07 -9.03
N SER A 738 0.75 -25.79 -10.13
CA SER A 738 -0.61 -25.96 -10.66
C SER A 738 -0.88 -27.36 -11.19
N ARG A 739 -2.09 -27.86 -10.93
CA ARG A 739 -2.66 -29.07 -11.54
C ARG A 739 -3.48 -28.77 -12.81
N GLU A 740 -3.70 -27.50 -13.12
CA GLU A 740 -4.59 -26.99 -14.17
C GLU A 740 -3.86 -25.95 -15.03
N GLU A 741 -4.40 -25.64 -16.20
CA GLU A 741 -3.88 -24.55 -17.05
C GLU A 741 -4.01 -23.21 -16.31
N GLN A 742 -2.97 -22.38 -16.33
CA GLN A 742 -2.95 -21.08 -15.65
C GLN A 742 -2.37 -19.99 -16.55
N ALA A 743 -2.87 -18.77 -16.43
CA ALA A 743 -2.34 -17.63 -17.14
C ALA A 743 -1.11 -17.06 -16.39
N GLU A 744 0.05 -17.06 -17.05
CA GLU A 744 1.28 -16.41 -16.58
C GLU A 744 1.42 -15.05 -17.29
N TYR A 745 1.85 -14.02 -16.56
CA TYR A 745 2.02 -12.67 -17.10
C TYR A 745 2.99 -12.67 -18.29
N GLY A 746 2.64 -11.96 -19.37
CA GLY A 746 3.45 -11.87 -20.59
C GLY A 746 3.54 -13.13 -21.47
N LEU A 747 3.25 -14.32 -20.93
CA LEU A 747 3.31 -15.60 -21.66
C LEU A 747 1.92 -16.17 -22.02
N GLY A 748 0.88 -15.78 -21.29
CA GLY A 748 -0.48 -16.29 -21.51
C GLY A 748 -0.73 -17.64 -20.83
N ALA A 749 -1.60 -18.47 -21.42
CA ALA A 749 -1.97 -19.74 -20.83
C ALA A 749 -0.81 -20.76 -20.89
N LEU A 750 -0.32 -21.18 -19.73
CA LEU A 750 0.66 -22.25 -19.56
C LEU A 750 -0.04 -23.53 -19.09
N PRO A 751 0.40 -24.71 -19.58
CA PRO A 751 -0.16 -25.99 -19.19
C PRO A 751 0.13 -26.35 -17.71
N PRO A 752 -0.59 -27.33 -17.14
CA PRO A 752 -0.34 -27.81 -15.78
C PRO A 752 1.15 -28.11 -15.51
N SER A 753 1.72 -27.51 -14.46
CA SER A 753 3.09 -27.80 -14.05
C SER A 753 3.24 -29.14 -13.31
N LEU A 754 2.15 -29.86 -13.04
CA LEU A 754 2.17 -31.22 -12.45
C LEU A 754 2.84 -32.22 -13.40
N PHE A 755 4.07 -32.63 -13.07
CA PHE A 755 4.80 -33.70 -13.78
C PHE A 755 4.30 -35.09 -13.39
N GLY A 756 4.07 -35.36 -12.10
CA GLY A 756 3.66 -36.70 -11.66
C GLY A 756 3.46 -36.88 -10.16
N ARG A 757 3.08 -38.10 -9.77
CA ARG A 757 2.79 -38.47 -8.37
C ARG A 757 3.48 -39.79 -7.99
N THR A 758 4.02 -39.86 -6.78
CA THR A 758 4.73 -41.05 -6.25
C THR A 758 4.44 -41.26 -4.76
N THR A 759 4.65 -42.47 -4.25
CA THR A 759 4.65 -42.77 -2.80
C THR A 759 6.07 -42.85 -2.22
N GLY A 760 7.10 -42.87 -3.07
CA GLY A 760 8.51 -42.81 -2.66
C GLY A 760 9.02 -41.38 -2.50
N THR A 761 10.19 -41.21 -1.89
CA THR A 761 10.82 -39.89 -1.66
C THR A 761 11.82 -39.52 -2.77
N SER A 762 11.53 -39.95 -4.00
CA SER A 762 12.30 -39.67 -5.20
C SER A 762 11.47 -39.95 -6.46
N LEU A 763 11.76 -39.23 -7.55
CA LEU A 763 11.15 -39.43 -8.86
C LEU A 763 12.14 -39.02 -9.97
N GLU A 764 12.20 -39.79 -11.05
CA GLU A 764 12.92 -39.38 -12.26
C GLU A 764 12.07 -38.35 -13.03
N VAL A 765 12.63 -37.18 -13.32
CA VAL A 765 11.91 -36.04 -13.94
C VAL A 765 12.50 -35.60 -15.28
N VAL A 766 13.73 -36.04 -15.58
CA VAL A 766 14.36 -35.91 -16.89
C VAL A 766 14.78 -37.30 -17.34
N ALA A 767 14.28 -37.71 -18.49
CA ALA A 767 14.74 -38.90 -19.20
C ALA A 767 14.56 -38.70 -20.71
N PRO A 768 15.39 -39.33 -21.56
CA PRO A 768 15.27 -39.15 -23.01
C PRO A 768 13.92 -39.56 -23.61
N GLU A 769 13.22 -40.51 -22.98
CA GLU A 769 11.89 -40.99 -23.36
C GLU A 769 10.71 -40.17 -22.79
N PHE A 770 10.95 -39.10 -22.03
CA PHE A 770 9.87 -38.25 -21.53
C PHE A 770 9.44 -37.19 -22.55
N GLU A 771 8.13 -36.99 -22.65
CA GLU A 771 7.47 -36.01 -23.51
C GLU A 771 6.34 -35.33 -22.70
N GLY A 772 6.13 -34.03 -22.92
CA GLY A 772 5.14 -33.22 -22.19
C GLY A 772 5.74 -31.94 -21.61
N ALA A 773 4.90 -30.94 -21.33
CA ALA A 773 5.31 -29.57 -21.01
C ALA A 773 5.65 -29.30 -19.52
N ALA A 774 5.78 -30.36 -18.72
CA ALA A 774 6.30 -30.31 -17.35
C ALA A 774 7.47 -31.30 -17.15
N ALA A 775 7.99 -31.86 -18.26
CA ALA A 775 9.00 -32.91 -18.29
C ALA A 775 10.27 -32.43 -18.98
N SER A 776 11.43 -32.68 -18.38
CA SER A 776 12.71 -32.08 -18.85
C SER A 776 12.78 -30.55 -18.70
N GLU A 777 12.03 -30.00 -17.74
CA GLU A 777 12.13 -28.63 -17.25
C GLU A 777 13.36 -28.41 -16.34
N VAL A 778 13.54 -27.19 -15.81
CA VAL A 778 14.70 -26.81 -14.95
C VAL A 778 14.36 -26.68 -13.47
N PHE A 779 13.22 -26.11 -13.09
CA PHE A 779 12.85 -25.88 -11.70
C PHE A 779 11.77 -26.88 -11.27
N TYR A 780 11.99 -27.59 -10.17
CA TYR A 780 11.00 -28.54 -9.65
C TYR A 780 10.68 -28.33 -8.18
N ARG A 781 9.41 -28.48 -7.83
CA ARG A 781 8.91 -28.48 -6.45
C ARG A 781 8.19 -29.78 -6.13
N VAL A 782 8.08 -30.09 -4.84
CA VAL A 782 7.37 -31.27 -4.34
C VAL A 782 6.31 -30.83 -3.33
N VAL A 783 5.09 -31.32 -3.47
CA VAL A 783 3.99 -31.16 -2.51
C VAL A 783 3.81 -32.49 -1.78
N ALA A 784 3.66 -32.44 -0.45
CA ALA A 784 3.33 -33.59 0.37
C ALA A 784 1.81 -33.79 0.44
N VAL A 785 1.34 -35.04 0.36
CA VAL A 785 -0.08 -35.40 0.41
C VAL A 785 -0.30 -36.47 1.48
N ASP A 786 -1.24 -36.25 2.39
CA ASP A 786 -1.56 -37.19 3.47
C ASP A 786 -2.65 -38.22 3.12
N ALA A 787 -3.07 -38.99 4.11
CA ALA A 787 -4.08 -40.05 3.97
C ALA A 787 -5.51 -39.54 3.76
N ALA A 788 -5.82 -38.28 4.11
CA ALA A 788 -7.10 -37.64 3.79
C ALA A 788 -7.09 -37.01 2.38
N GLY A 789 -5.91 -36.79 1.82
CA GLY A 789 -5.69 -36.08 0.56
C GLY A 789 -5.35 -34.60 0.77
N THR A 790 -5.19 -34.16 2.02
CA THR A 790 -4.75 -32.80 2.35
C THR A 790 -3.33 -32.59 1.86
N ARG A 791 -3.10 -31.42 1.25
CA ARG A 791 -1.82 -31.03 0.65
C ARG A 791 -1.08 -30.05 1.54
N SER A 792 0.24 -30.17 1.57
CA SER A 792 1.13 -29.09 2.02
C SER A 792 1.17 -27.95 1.00
N GLY A 793 1.75 -26.82 1.36
CA GLY A 793 2.34 -25.93 0.34
C GLY A 793 3.44 -26.65 -0.45
N PRO A 794 3.92 -26.08 -1.57
CA PRO A 794 5.06 -26.63 -2.26
C PRO A 794 6.34 -26.42 -1.47
N SER A 795 7.30 -27.35 -1.62
CA SER A 795 8.65 -27.23 -1.11
C SER A 795 9.39 -26.01 -1.68
N ASP A 796 10.57 -25.73 -1.11
CA ASP A 796 11.62 -25.05 -1.86
C ASP A 796 11.93 -25.82 -3.16
N TYR A 797 12.36 -25.10 -4.21
CA TYR A 797 12.60 -25.70 -5.51
C TYR A 797 14.01 -26.30 -5.62
N ALA A 798 14.13 -27.40 -6.37
CA ALA A 798 15.41 -27.87 -6.88
C ALA A 798 15.62 -27.32 -8.30
N GLU A 799 16.75 -26.64 -8.51
CA GLU A 799 17.24 -26.24 -9.82
C GLU A 799 18.07 -27.38 -10.41
N LEU A 800 17.70 -27.85 -11.59
CA LEU A 800 18.45 -28.86 -12.33
C LEU A 800 19.70 -28.23 -12.97
N PRO A 801 20.78 -28.99 -13.23
CA PRO A 801 21.92 -28.46 -13.97
C PRO A 801 21.51 -28.01 -15.37
N HIS A 802 21.87 -26.79 -15.76
CA HIS A 802 21.69 -26.25 -17.11
C HIS A 802 22.98 -25.56 -17.61
N PRO A 803 23.32 -25.66 -18.90
CA PRO A 803 22.82 -26.66 -19.87
C PRO A 803 23.10 -28.11 -19.40
N TYR A 804 22.26 -29.07 -19.82
CA TYR A 804 22.46 -30.50 -19.55
C TYR A 804 21.77 -31.36 -20.62
N PHE A 805 22.54 -32.16 -21.36
CA PHE A 805 22.03 -32.95 -22.48
C PHE A 805 21.22 -34.19 -22.05
N PHE A 806 20.03 -34.37 -22.63
CA PHE A 806 19.11 -35.49 -22.37
C PHE A 806 18.52 -36.12 -23.66
N SER A 807 19.11 -35.85 -24.82
CA SER A 807 18.72 -36.44 -26.12
C SER A 807 19.45 -37.76 -26.38
N VAL A 808 18.74 -38.78 -26.91
CA VAL A 808 19.38 -40.00 -27.43
C VAL A 808 20.00 -39.71 -28.79
N PRO A 809 21.31 -39.92 -29.00
CA PRO A 809 21.93 -39.75 -30.30
C PRO A 809 21.45 -40.82 -31.29
N VAL A 810 21.16 -40.40 -32.52
CA VAL A 810 21.01 -41.34 -33.64
C VAL A 810 22.40 -41.90 -33.95
N THR A 811 22.62 -43.20 -33.72
CA THR A 811 23.95 -43.82 -33.85
C THR A 811 24.19 -44.47 -35.21
N THR A 812 23.24 -44.39 -36.14
CA THR A 812 23.30 -45.07 -37.46
C THR A 812 22.90 -44.14 -38.60
N ALA A 813 23.57 -44.25 -39.74
CA ALA A 813 23.20 -43.62 -41.00
C ALA A 813 23.51 -44.54 -42.19
N ALA A 814 23.04 -44.20 -43.40
CA ALA A 814 23.45 -44.84 -44.64
C ALA A 814 24.24 -43.86 -45.53
N THR A 815 25.22 -44.38 -46.27
CA THR A 815 25.97 -43.60 -47.26
C THR A 815 25.00 -43.01 -48.29
N GLY A 816 25.09 -41.70 -48.53
CA GLY A 816 24.23 -40.98 -49.48
C GLY A 816 22.85 -40.55 -48.95
N GLU A 817 22.41 -41.00 -47.77
CA GLU A 817 21.14 -40.57 -47.16
C GLU A 817 21.32 -39.38 -46.19
N HIS A 818 20.25 -38.63 -45.90
CA HIS A 818 20.32 -37.53 -44.93
C HIS A 818 20.22 -38.07 -43.49
N TYR A 819 21.28 -37.88 -42.71
CA TYR A 819 21.30 -38.08 -41.28
C TYR A 819 20.77 -36.83 -40.57
N GLU A 820 19.93 -37.02 -39.56
CA GLU A 820 19.42 -35.95 -38.70
C GLU A 820 19.39 -36.39 -37.23
N TYR A 821 19.76 -35.50 -36.33
CA TYR A 821 19.68 -35.67 -34.88
C TYR A 821 19.52 -34.32 -34.19
N ARG A 822 18.41 -34.09 -33.46
CA ARG A 822 18.25 -32.90 -32.61
C ARG A 822 18.82 -33.15 -31.22
N LEU A 823 19.84 -32.36 -30.87
CA LEU A 823 20.31 -32.22 -29.50
C LEU A 823 19.20 -31.59 -28.64
N ARG A 824 18.96 -32.11 -27.43
CA ARG A 824 18.11 -31.49 -26.41
C ARG A 824 18.90 -31.30 -25.12
N SER A 825 18.76 -30.12 -24.52
CA SER A 825 19.46 -29.70 -23.31
C SER A 825 18.50 -28.95 -22.40
N LEU A 826 18.57 -29.19 -21.08
CA LEU A 826 17.77 -28.46 -20.08
C LEU A 826 18.10 -26.97 -20.15
N ALA A 827 17.08 -26.12 -20.20
CA ALA A 827 17.22 -24.67 -20.37
C ALA A 827 16.22 -23.92 -19.48
N SER A 828 16.71 -22.92 -18.73
CA SER A 828 15.89 -22.02 -17.92
C SER A 828 15.15 -21.01 -18.81
N MET A 829 13.87 -20.75 -18.56
CA MET A 829 13.19 -19.54 -19.08
C MET A 829 13.56 -18.29 -18.27
N GLY A 830 14.06 -18.47 -17.06
CA GLY A 830 14.34 -17.41 -16.10
C GLY A 830 13.08 -16.95 -15.39
N ASP A 831 13.04 -15.68 -15.03
CA ASP A 831 12.02 -15.04 -14.20
C ASP A 831 11.48 -13.75 -14.85
N LEU A 832 10.23 -13.41 -14.54
CA LEU A 832 9.68 -12.11 -14.89
C LEU A 832 10.36 -11.04 -14.04
N GLN A 833 10.95 -10.02 -14.68
CA GLN A 833 11.59 -8.90 -14.00
C GLN A 833 11.08 -7.60 -14.62
N PHE A 834 10.70 -6.65 -13.78
CA PHE A 834 10.32 -5.30 -14.16
C PHE A 834 11.53 -4.39 -13.91
N ARG A 835 11.97 -3.64 -14.93
CA ARG A 835 13.16 -2.78 -14.83
C ARG A 835 12.96 -1.43 -15.50
N THR A 836 13.53 -0.38 -14.91
CA THR A 836 13.56 0.97 -15.46
C THR A 836 14.82 1.16 -16.29
N LEU A 837 14.65 1.35 -17.60
CA LEU A 837 15.77 1.55 -18.53
C LEU A 837 16.32 2.99 -18.43
N PRO A 838 17.58 3.25 -18.85
CA PRO A 838 18.21 4.57 -18.72
C PRO A 838 17.56 5.73 -19.49
N ASP A 839 16.52 5.47 -20.28
CA ASP A 839 15.68 6.47 -20.97
C ASP A 839 14.32 6.70 -20.29
N GLY A 840 14.08 6.07 -19.14
CA GLY A 840 12.82 6.13 -18.38
C GLY A 840 11.73 5.19 -18.88
N SER A 841 11.98 4.36 -19.90
CA SER A 841 11.05 3.31 -20.32
C SER A 841 11.13 2.07 -19.41
N GLN A 842 10.05 1.30 -19.30
CA GLN A 842 10.02 0.06 -18.51
C GLN A 842 10.19 -1.18 -19.39
N ASP A 843 11.17 -2.01 -19.07
CA ASP A 843 11.21 -3.42 -19.48
C ASP A 843 10.34 -4.23 -18.50
N ARG A 844 9.55 -5.16 -19.04
CA ARG A 844 8.61 -6.01 -18.29
C ARG A 844 8.60 -7.42 -18.89
N SER A 845 9.79 -8.02 -18.97
CA SER A 845 10.03 -9.25 -19.74
C SER A 845 10.67 -10.36 -18.89
N PHE A 846 10.71 -11.57 -19.45
CA PHE A 846 11.42 -12.68 -18.83
C PHE A 846 12.93 -12.50 -18.98
N SER A 847 13.57 -12.15 -17.87
CA SER A 847 15.02 -11.99 -17.76
C SER A 847 15.66 -13.32 -17.32
N ALA A 848 16.98 -13.33 -17.09
CA ALA A 848 17.77 -14.48 -16.61
C ALA A 848 17.70 -15.82 -17.40
N GLY A 849 16.87 -15.96 -18.44
CA GLY A 849 16.71 -17.20 -19.21
C GLY A 849 17.92 -17.63 -20.04
N ASP A 850 17.97 -18.91 -20.38
CA ASP A 850 19.03 -19.57 -21.14
C ASP A 850 18.83 -19.42 -22.66
N HIS A 851 19.53 -18.45 -23.25
CA HIS A 851 19.81 -18.52 -24.69
C HIS A 851 20.97 -19.50 -24.90
N GLN A 852 20.65 -20.77 -25.20
CA GLN A 852 21.63 -21.81 -25.45
C GLN A 852 22.13 -21.79 -26.90
N ARG A 853 23.41 -22.08 -27.08
CA ARG A 853 24.10 -22.19 -28.37
C ARG A 853 24.80 -23.54 -28.47
N PHE A 854 24.56 -24.25 -29.57
CA PHE A 854 25.07 -25.59 -29.83
C PHE A 854 26.19 -25.55 -30.87
N ARG A 855 27.31 -26.24 -30.61
CA ARG A 855 28.41 -26.38 -31.57
C ARG A 855 29.02 -27.77 -31.58
N LEU A 856 29.50 -28.21 -32.73
CA LEU A 856 30.28 -29.43 -32.86
C LEU A 856 31.75 -29.15 -32.50
N VAL A 857 32.23 -29.75 -31.41
CA VAL A 857 33.62 -29.69 -30.93
C VAL A 857 34.50 -30.67 -31.71
N SER A 858 33.92 -31.78 -32.17
CA SER A 858 34.55 -32.73 -33.08
C SER A 858 33.45 -33.36 -33.93
N ALA A 859 33.59 -33.35 -35.26
CA ALA A 859 32.65 -33.94 -36.19
C ALA A 859 33.35 -34.25 -37.53
N PRO A 860 32.82 -35.19 -38.33
CA PRO A 860 33.27 -35.35 -39.71
C PRO A 860 32.79 -34.19 -40.58
N ALA A 861 33.54 -33.86 -41.63
CA ALA A 861 33.29 -32.68 -42.49
C ALA A 861 31.96 -32.71 -43.28
N TRP A 862 31.20 -33.81 -43.24
CA TRP A 862 29.87 -33.93 -43.84
C TRP A 862 28.72 -33.55 -42.89
N LEU A 863 29.02 -33.28 -41.61
CA LEU A 863 28.03 -33.06 -40.55
C LEU A 863 28.14 -31.62 -40.00
N ALA A 864 27.01 -30.93 -39.94
CA ALA A 864 26.88 -29.59 -39.38
C ALA A 864 25.86 -29.56 -38.23
N VAL A 865 25.81 -28.46 -37.47
CA VAL A 865 24.76 -28.18 -36.48
C VAL A 865 24.21 -26.78 -36.68
N ASN A 866 22.90 -26.61 -36.55
CA ASN A 866 22.28 -25.30 -36.42
C ASN A 866 22.46 -24.80 -34.97
N GLU A 867 23.09 -23.64 -34.80
CA GLU A 867 23.57 -23.15 -33.49
C GLU A 867 22.43 -22.92 -32.47
N GLU A 868 21.23 -22.57 -32.93
CA GLU A 868 20.10 -22.21 -32.07
C GLU A 868 19.19 -23.41 -31.76
N SER A 869 18.80 -24.18 -32.77
CA SER A 869 17.81 -25.27 -32.64
C SER A 869 18.41 -26.65 -32.29
N GLY A 870 19.74 -26.72 -32.11
CA GLY A 870 20.46 -27.96 -31.79
C GLY A 870 20.37 -29.05 -32.87
N LEU A 871 19.86 -28.72 -34.06
CA LEU A 871 19.65 -29.69 -35.14
C LEU A 871 20.98 -30.02 -35.82
N VAL A 872 21.47 -31.23 -35.60
CA VAL A 872 22.67 -31.79 -36.24
C VAL A 872 22.23 -32.54 -37.50
N GLY A 873 22.84 -32.25 -38.65
CA GLY A 873 22.41 -32.83 -39.93
C GLY A 873 23.53 -32.90 -40.97
N GLY A 874 23.33 -33.75 -41.98
CA GLY A 874 24.29 -33.93 -43.08
C GLY A 874 24.15 -35.25 -43.83
N THR A 875 24.93 -35.44 -44.89
CA THR A 875 24.89 -36.64 -45.75
C THR A 875 26.27 -37.29 -45.81
N PRO A 876 26.47 -38.51 -45.28
CA PRO A 876 27.78 -39.12 -45.21
C PRO A 876 28.21 -39.66 -46.58
N PRO A 877 29.41 -39.30 -47.08
CA PRO A 877 29.89 -39.69 -48.40
C PRO A 877 30.55 -41.08 -48.44
N ALA A 878 30.72 -41.75 -47.29
CA ALA A 878 31.33 -43.07 -47.19
C ALA A 878 30.94 -43.79 -45.89
N ALA A 879 30.89 -45.12 -45.96
CA ALA A 879 30.72 -46.00 -44.81
C ALA A 879 31.88 -45.87 -43.82
N GLY A 880 31.61 -46.00 -42.52
CA GLY A 880 32.63 -45.85 -41.48
C GLY A 880 32.08 -45.61 -40.08
N ARG A 881 32.99 -45.42 -39.12
CA ARG A 881 32.68 -45.05 -37.73
C ARG A 881 33.19 -43.64 -37.45
N TYR A 882 32.29 -42.71 -37.22
CA TYR A 882 32.61 -41.30 -36.97
C TYR A 882 32.30 -40.93 -35.52
N ARG A 883 33.29 -40.44 -34.78
CA ARG A 883 33.08 -39.86 -33.44
C ARG A 883 32.57 -38.44 -33.58
N VAL A 884 31.49 -38.12 -32.87
CA VAL A 884 30.94 -36.78 -32.80
C VAL A 884 30.93 -36.31 -31.35
N ALA A 885 31.27 -35.06 -31.13
CA ALA A 885 31.23 -34.38 -29.85
C ALA A 885 30.58 -33.01 -30.04
N ALA A 886 29.49 -32.75 -29.31
CA ALA A 886 28.81 -31.46 -29.25
C ALA A 886 29.04 -30.78 -27.90
N GLU A 887 28.99 -29.46 -27.89
CA GLU A 887 28.92 -28.63 -26.68
C GLU A 887 27.69 -27.72 -26.78
N ALA A 888 26.98 -27.56 -25.66
CA ALA A 888 25.99 -26.51 -25.46
C ALA A 888 26.57 -25.50 -24.46
N CYS A 889 26.42 -24.21 -24.71
CA CYS A 889 26.69 -23.18 -23.71
C CYS A 889 25.58 -22.14 -23.63
N ASN A 890 25.33 -21.61 -22.43
CA ASN A 890 24.40 -20.51 -22.19
C ASN A 890 25.13 -19.15 -22.07
N ARG A 891 24.37 -18.05 -22.04
CA ARG A 891 24.92 -16.69 -21.88
C ARG A 891 25.65 -16.44 -20.55
N PHE A 892 25.45 -17.29 -19.55
CA PHE A 892 26.08 -17.20 -18.22
C PHE A 892 27.37 -18.03 -18.10
N GLY A 893 27.84 -18.63 -19.19
CA GLY A 893 29.10 -19.37 -19.24
C GLY A 893 29.01 -20.85 -18.83
N GLY A 894 27.82 -21.32 -18.45
CA GLY A 894 27.53 -22.74 -18.23
C GLY A 894 27.74 -23.55 -19.52
N ARG A 895 28.28 -24.77 -19.37
CA ARG A 895 28.71 -25.64 -20.49
C ARG A 895 28.39 -27.10 -20.22
N ALA A 896 27.80 -27.76 -21.22
CA ALA A 896 27.62 -29.21 -21.26
C ALA A 896 28.29 -29.79 -22.51
N ARG A 897 28.73 -31.04 -22.43
CA ARG A 897 29.33 -31.78 -23.55
C ARG A 897 28.63 -33.12 -23.72
N HIS A 898 28.33 -33.49 -24.97
CA HIS A 898 27.72 -34.76 -25.33
C HIS A 898 28.56 -35.41 -26.43
N GLU A 899 28.84 -36.71 -26.32
CA GLU A 899 29.64 -37.44 -27.30
C GLU A 899 28.95 -38.74 -27.71
N TRP A 900 29.04 -39.07 -28.99
CA TRP A 900 28.47 -40.29 -29.55
C TRP A 900 29.29 -40.80 -30.75
N MET A 901 28.92 -41.99 -31.23
CA MET A 901 29.43 -42.58 -32.46
C MET A 901 28.30 -42.66 -33.48
N VAL A 902 28.58 -42.32 -34.73
CA VAL A 902 27.71 -42.61 -35.88
C VAL A 902 28.37 -43.70 -36.72
N GLU A 903 27.67 -44.83 -36.86
CA GLU A 903 28.02 -45.90 -37.79
C GLU A 903 27.30 -45.65 -39.12
N VAL A 904 28.07 -45.40 -40.18
CA VAL A 904 27.54 -45.22 -41.53
C VAL A 904 27.64 -46.55 -42.26
N ALA A 905 26.51 -47.10 -42.68
CA ALA A 905 26.42 -48.26 -43.56
C ALA A 905 26.80 -47.89 -45.01
N PRO A 906 27.38 -48.82 -45.80
CA PRO A 906 27.57 -48.62 -47.24
C PRO A 906 26.22 -48.46 -47.96
N GLU A 907 26.24 -47.88 -49.16
CA GLU A 907 25.04 -47.81 -50.02
C GLU A 907 24.40 -49.21 -50.19
N PRO A 908 23.05 -49.31 -50.22
CA PRO A 908 22.37 -50.55 -50.58
C PRO A 908 22.72 -50.97 -52.01
N GLY A 909 23.68 -51.88 -52.15
CA GLY A 909 24.13 -52.38 -53.44
C GLY A 909 22.99 -52.98 -54.26
N ILE A 910 22.76 -52.43 -55.46
CA ILE A 910 21.74 -52.91 -56.40
C ILE A 910 21.93 -54.43 -56.60
N PRO A 911 20.90 -55.27 -56.39
CA PRO A 911 21.03 -56.71 -56.55
C PRO A 911 21.38 -57.08 -58.00
N VAL A 912 22.62 -57.52 -58.21
CA VAL A 912 23.07 -58.02 -59.52
C VAL A 912 22.38 -59.35 -59.80
N THR A 913 21.31 -59.31 -60.58
CA THR A 913 20.53 -60.50 -60.96
C THR A 913 21.30 -61.38 -61.94
N GLY A 914 22.16 -62.25 -61.41
CA GLY A 914 22.80 -63.30 -62.19
C GLY A 914 21.77 -64.31 -62.70
N ARG A 915 21.65 -64.44 -64.03
CA ARG A 915 21.00 -65.56 -64.71
C ARG A 915 22.03 -66.28 -65.57
N ASP A 916 22.28 -67.56 -65.30
CA ASP A 916 21.77 -68.66 -66.13
C ASP A 916 22.22 -70.05 -65.61
N ALA A 917 21.71 -71.12 -66.23
CA ALA A 917 21.78 -72.56 -65.88
C ALA A 917 20.93 -72.97 -64.64
N VAL A 918 19.82 -73.74 -64.72
CA VAL A 918 19.50 -75.02 -65.42
C VAL A 918 20.23 -76.22 -64.78
N SER A 919 19.60 -77.32 -64.31
CA SER A 919 18.20 -77.72 -63.97
C SER A 919 18.27 -79.05 -63.15
N ALA A 920 17.25 -79.85 -62.76
CA ALA A 920 15.78 -79.94 -62.95
C ALA A 920 15.15 -80.80 -61.82
N GLY A 921 13.82 -81.06 -61.85
CA GLY A 921 13.14 -82.15 -61.09
C GLY A 921 12.18 -81.68 -59.97
N THR A 922 10.92 -81.32 -60.26
CA THR A 922 9.70 -82.17 -60.36
C THR A 922 9.05 -82.62 -59.03
N ASP A 923 8.07 -81.81 -58.59
CA ASP A 923 6.71 -82.15 -58.12
C ASP A 923 6.43 -83.18 -57.00
N GLY A 924 5.67 -82.72 -55.98
CA GLY A 924 5.22 -83.50 -54.79
C GLY A 924 3.97 -82.94 -54.09
N VAL A 925 3.00 -82.50 -54.89
CA VAL A 925 1.70 -81.83 -54.60
C VAL A 925 0.64 -82.79 -54.00
N PRO A 926 -0.39 -82.38 -53.18
CA PRO A 926 -0.58 -81.24 -52.26
C PRO A 926 -1.47 -81.54 -50.98
N VAL A 927 -2.18 -80.52 -50.45
CA VAL A 927 -3.44 -80.49 -49.63
C VAL A 927 -3.35 -80.16 -48.12
N ARG A 928 -3.64 -78.87 -47.82
CA ARG A 928 -4.53 -78.31 -46.77
C ARG A 928 -4.63 -78.98 -45.37
N GLN A 929 -4.40 -78.18 -44.33
CA GLN A 929 -5.48 -77.28 -43.87
C GLN A 929 -5.03 -75.83 -43.86
#